data_AF-H6RT54-F1
#
_entry.id   AF-H6RT54-F1
#
_cell.length_a   1.000
_cell.length_b   1.000
_cell.length_c   1.000
_cell.angle_alpha   90.00
_cell.angle_beta   90.00
_cell.angle_gamma   90.00
#
_symmetry.space_group_name_H-M   'P 1'
#
loop_
_entity.id
_entity.type
_entity.pdbx_description
1 polymer ?
#
loop_
_entity_poly.entity_id
_entity_poly.type
_entity_poly.pdbx_seq_one_letter_code
_entity_poly.pdbx_strand_id
1 'polypeptide(L)'
;MQRIDARLVLSPSDLTRHQECSHLTALNLAVADGRLQAPLDGPSDQTVLVADLGIAHELRYLESLEAAGLRVARLQDARSEAATLDAMRAGYDVIHQATLSDGRWGGQADFLLRTEAPSDLGEWSYEVADAKLARRIKVPALLQMATYADRLAILQGREPEHISVVTGDGEGHPWRLVDVAAYARRARTRLEGFAADVPPTEPVPVAYCDRCAWQLRCAGELRAGDDLSLVAGMRRDHRAALRDVGVATLEQLADASDEILKASGISRGIRERLREQAREQLRGREAGIPTRTLLPPQVAQGLLRLPEPSPGDLYLDFEGDPLSGDGDGLEYLAGLGDRAGDFTALWAHDRDAERHMVADLLDRIVAAWRADPGMHVYHYAAYEVSALKRLTARYGVREAELDQLLRAQRFVDLYPVVRQSMRISKDSYSIKKVEAFYGREHTGDVADAMSSVVEYEKWLTDRDPARLQSIEDYNKDDVDSTRELHDWLEAQRTELEALHGPQSRPTVPEVTGPAPRADAEVAELALVERLQERRQDLLGDLVQWHRREARPGWWEFFSRGDLEDEELIEDRTAIGGLSGGGEIGAEKKSKLYAFTFPPQDTKLSVGSKAFDVDTRVRVGEVREIDPVAGRVVVKSTKPPAGPRGLGPEGPLDDRPMRESIAATAEDVLAGRPSLARALLDRVVPADTRRLPGEEAGDAVVRIGLALDGEVLAVQGPPGSGKTRAASRLIRELLDAGKTVGVTATSHAVIGNVLTAVGRPALQKCEERQSCGAPGVEWSKDGDDVADRLLSGSVSLVGGTSWFWCRSDLAEAVDVLIVDEAGQFSLANAVAVARSAKSLVLLGDPQQLAQPIQALHPGDSGCSALEHLLEGHATVPADRGVFLDRTYRMHPALTAFVSDLAYEGRLESAAGRERIAVLDGAAVSGSGLAVRLVEHGKPSAAACADEAAAVAELWRSLQGVGWVDAVGVERPVGAGDVLVVAPYNHQVGLIRELLPDGARVGTVDKFQGQEAPVVIYSMTSTSAEDAPRGVSFLYDLHRLNVAVSRAKALAVVVMSEQLLDAAVRTPEQLRQVNALCRLVEMATVVG
;
A
#
# COMPACT_ATOMS: atom_id res chain seq x y z
N MET A 1 15.52 -26.56 -15.12
CA MET A 1 15.67 -26.65 -16.59
C MET A 1 16.37 -27.95 -16.93
N GLN A 2 15.85 -28.72 -17.87
CA GLN A 2 16.47 -29.98 -18.30
C GLN A 2 16.20 -30.26 -19.78
N ARG A 3 17.09 -31.01 -20.45
CA ARG A 3 16.84 -31.49 -21.81
C ARG A 3 16.33 -32.93 -21.79
N ILE A 4 15.11 -33.15 -22.26
CA ILE A 4 14.51 -34.47 -22.48
C ILE A 4 14.36 -34.66 -23.98
N ASP A 5 14.92 -35.75 -24.54
CA ASP A 5 14.92 -36.01 -25.99
C ASP A 5 15.38 -34.81 -26.84
N ALA A 6 16.46 -34.16 -26.40
CA ALA A 6 17.05 -32.94 -26.97
C ALA A 6 16.16 -31.67 -26.92
N ARG A 7 14.95 -31.74 -26.35
CA ARG A 7 14.07 -30.57 -26.12
C ARG A 7 14.27 -30.01 -24.73
N LEU A 8 14.33 -28.69 -24.62
CA LEU A 8 14.35 -27.99 -23.34
C LEU A 8 12.95 -28.09 -22.71
N VAL A 9 12.90 -28.60 -21.48
CA VAL A 9 11.70 -28.61 -20.64
C VAL A 9 11.90 -27.64 -19.48
N LEU A 10 10.98 -26.67 -19.39
CA LEU A 10 10.92 -25.67 -18.35
C LEU A 10 10.00 -26.14 -17.22
N SER A 11 10.34 -25.81 -15.98
CA SER A 11 9.46 -26.00 -14.82
C SER A 11 8.97 -24.67 -14.27
N PRO A 12 7.89 -24.65 -13.47
CA PRO A 12 7.49 -23.44 -12.78
C PRO A 12 8.55 -22.90 -11.80
N SER A 13 9.43 -23.76 -11.27
CA SER A 13 10.59 -23.31 -10.49
C SER A 13 11.63 -22.55 -11.33
N ASP A 14 11.73 -22.84 -12.63
CA ASP A 14 12.58 -22.08 -13.54
C ASP A 14 11.99 -20.68 -13.80
N LEU A 15 10.66 -20.58 -13.89
CA LEU A 15 9.94 -19.30 -14.00
C LEU A 15 10.21 -18.40 -12.79
N THR A 16 10.10 -18.94 -11.58
CA THR A 16 10.32 -18.16 -10.35
C THR A 16 11.77 -17.72 -10.23
N ARG A 17 12.74 -18.57 -10.58
CA ARG A 17 14.17 -18.19 -10.64
C ARG A 17 14.47 -17.12 -11.68
N HIS A 18 13.81 -17.16 -12.84
CA HIS A 18 14.00 -16.17 -13.89
C HIS A 18 13.51 -14.77 -13.47
N GLN A 19 12.41 -14.72 -12.72
CA GLN A 19 11.88 -13.48 -12.14
C GLN A 19 12.85 -12.84 -11.14
N GLU A 20 13.62 -13.66 -10.42
CA GLU A 20 14.63 -13.18 -9.47
C GLU A 20 15.91 -12.73 -10.17
N CYS A 21 16.37 -13.49 -11.18
CA CYS A 21 17.62 -13.19 -11.88
C CYS A 21 17.68 -13.85 -13.28
N SER A 22 17.77 -13.03 -14.32
CA SER A 22 17.99 -13.52 -15.69
C SER A 22 19.37 -14.15 -15.89
N HIS A 23 20.40 -13.65 -15.20
CA HIS A 23 21.75 -14.23 -15.24
C HIS A 23 21.79 -15.64 -14.65
N LEU A 24 21.07 -15.89 -13.56
CA LEU A 24 20.86 -17.25 -13.01
C LEU A 24 20.24 -18.19 -14.05
N THR A 25 19.27 -17.70 -14.82
CA THR A 25 18.63 -18.46 -15.90
C THR A 25 19.65 -18.81 -16.99
N ALA A 26 20.48 -17.85 -17.41
CA ALA A 26 21.53 -18.09 -18.41
C ALA A 26 22.56 -19.13 -17.94
N LEU A 27 22.96 -19.09 -16.67
CA LEU A 27 23.88 -20.07 -16.08
C LEU A 27 23.24 -21.48 -16.03
N ASN A 28 21.97 -21.58 -15.62
CA ASN A 28 21.25 -22.86 -15.59
C ASN A 28 21.02 -23.43 -16.99
N LEU A 29 20.75 -22.59 -17.99
CA LEU A 29 20.67 -23.00 -19.40
C LEU A 29 22.02 -23.51 -19.91
N ALA A 30 23.11 -22.83 -19.57
CA ALA A 30 24.45 -23.28 -19.94
C ALA A 30 24.81 -24.64 -19.30
N VAL A 31 24.35 -24.92 -18.08
CA VAL A 31 24.45 -26.26 -17.47
C VAL A 31 23.60 -27.29 -18.22
N ALA A 32 22.34 -26.96 -18.53
CA ALA A 32 21.44 -27.85 -19.27
C ALA A 32 21.96 -28.16 -20.69
N ASP A 33 22.72 -27.25 -21.29
CA ASP A 33 23.40 -27.42 -22.58
C ASP A 33 24.77 -28.11 -22.49
N GLY A 34 25.24 -28.45 -21.28
CA GLY A 34 26.56 -29.04 -21.05
C GLY A 34 27.75 -28.08 -21.27
N ARG A 35 27.49 -26.77 -21.35
CA ARG A 35 28.51 -25.71 -21.50
C ARG A 35 29.14 -25.30 -20.18
N LEU A 36 28.46 -25.53 -19.06
CA LEU A 36 28.95 -25.32 -17.70
C LEU A 36 28.69 -26.55 -16.82
N GLN A 37 29.53 -26.75 -15.81
CA GLN A 37 29.24 -27.69 -14.74
C GLN A 37 28.38 -27.00 -13.67
N ALA A 38 27.47 -27.75 -13.05
CA ALA A 38 26.73 -27.26 -11.90
C ALA A 38 27.68 -26.98 -10.72
N PRO A 39 27.36 -26.03 -9.82
CA PRO A 39 28.14 -25.78 -8.61
C PRO A 39 28.36 -27.08 -7.80
N LEU A 40 29.58 -27.27 -7.28
CA LEU A 40 29.99 -28.45 -6.52
C LEU A 40 29.46 -28.41 -5.07
N ASP A 41 29.28 -27.22 -4.52
CA ASP A 41 28.71 -27.02 -3.19
C ASP A 41 27.21 -27.29 -3.26
N GLY A 42 26.75 -28.24 -2.44
CA GLY A 42 25.33 -28.56 -2.33
C GLY A 42 24.51 -27.37 -1.81
N PRO A 43 23.17 -27.49 -1.79
CA PRO A 43 22.33 -26.52 -1.09
C PRO A 43 22.85 -26.30 0.34
N SER A 44 22.82 -25.06 0.83
CA SER A 44 23.20 -24.75 2.22
C SER A 44 22.40 -25.59 3.22
N ASP A 45 22.94 -25.82 4.42
CA ASP A 45 22.24 -26.54 5.49
C ASP A 45 20.84 -25.95 5.74
N GLN A 46 20.70 -24.63 5.60
CA GLN A 46 19.42 -23.91 5.66
C GLN A 46 18.46 -24.36 4.54
N THR A 47 18.94 -24.46 3.30
CA THR A 47 18.12 -24.86 2.15
C THR A 47 17.66 -26.31 2.27
N VAL A 48 18.52 -27.20 2.79
CA VAL A 48 18.18 -28.61 3.07
C VAL A 48 17.10 -28.70 4.16
N LEU A 49 17.29 -28.00 5.29
CA LEU A 49 16.34 -27.98 6.40
C LEU A 49 14.94 -27.50 5.95
N VAL A 50 14.88 -26.42 5.17
CA VAL A 50 13.61 -25.88 4.65
C VAL A 50 12.92 -26.87 3.72
N ALA A 51 13.68 -27.61 2.90
CA ALA A 51 13.12 -28.63 2.02
C ALA A 51 12.52 -29.81 2.80
N ASP A 52 13.25 -30.33 3.79
CA ASP A 52 12.81 -31.47 4.62
C ASP A 52 11.55 -31.13 5.42
N LEU A 53 11.51 -29.95 6.04
CA LEU A 53 10.32 -29.45 6.72
C LEU A 53 9.12 -29.35 5.76
N GLY A 54 9.36 -28.92 4.50
CA GLY A 54 8.34 -28.78 3.47
C GLY A 54 7.67 -30.10 3.12
N ILE A 55 8.49 -31.15 2.90
CA ILE A 55 8.01 -32.50 2.64
C ILE A 55 7.21 -33.03 3.83
N ALA A 56 7.70 -32.82 5.05
CA ALA A 56 6.99 -33.25 6.25
C ALA A 56 5.62 -32.56 6.41
N HIS A 57 5.52 -31.28 6.03
CA HIS A 57 4.25 -30.54 6.06
C HIS A 57 3.26 -31.03 4.98
N GLU A 58 3.73 -31.25 3.75
CA GLU A 58 2.93 -31.83 2.66
C GLU A 58 2.33 -33.19 3.07
N LEU A 59 3.14 -34.06 3.69
CA LEU A 59 2.68 -35.36 4.18
C LEU A 59 1.66 -35.24 5.31
N ARG A 60 1.83 -34.31 6.26
CA ARG A 60 0.83 -34.06 7.33
C ARG A 60 -0.51 -33.62 6.75
N TYR A 61 -0.50 -32.78 5.71
CA TYR A 61 -1.74 -32.37 5.05
C TYR A 61 -2.40 -33.51 4.26
N LEU A 62 -1.60 -34.32 3.55
CA LEU A 62 -2.11 -35.54 2.92
C LEU A 62 -2.81 -36.47 3.92
N GLU A 63 -2.18 -36.71 5.07
CA GLU A 63 -2.74 -37.54 6.15
C GLU A 63 -4.04 -36.94 6.72
N SER A 64 -4.16 -35.61 6.81
CA SER A 64 -5.38 -34.97 7.30
C SER A 64 -6.56 -35.13 6.32
N LEU A 65 -6.30 -35.07 5.01
CA LEU A 65 -7.30 -35.32 3.97
C LEU A 65 -7.81 -36.77 3.98
N GLU A 66 -6.89 -37.73 4.16
CA GLU A 66 -7.26 -39.15 4.31
C GLU A 66 -8.06 -39.41 5.60
N ALA A 67 -7.68 -38.76 6.71
CA ALA A 67 -8.41 -38.84 7.98
C ALA A 67 -9.82 -38.23 7.88
N ALA A 68 -10.03 -37.24 7.01
CA ALA A 68 -11.34 -36.68 6.68
C ALA A 68 -12.22 -37.63 5.83
N GLY A 69 -11.70 -38.80 5.42
CA GLY A 69 -12.43 -39.81 4.66
C GLY A 69 -12.48 -39.55 3.16
N LEU A 70 -11.66 -38.63 2.64
CA LEU A 70 -11.57 -38.32 1.21
C LEU A 70 -10.87 -39.44 0.46
N ARG A 71 -11.32 -39.73 -0.77
CA ARG A 71 -10.70 -40.74 -1.63
C ARG A 71 -9.47 -40.16 -2.32
N VAL A 72 -8.28 -40.63 -1.93
CA VAL A 72 -6.99 -40.09 -2.41
C VAL A 72 -6.28 -41.02 -3.41
N ALA A 73 -5.75 -40.46 -4.50
CA ALA A 73 -4.83 -41.12 -5.42
C ALA A 73 -3.40 -40.64 -5.16
N ARG A 74 -2.47 -41.54 -4.80
CA ARG A 74 -1.05 -41.22 -4.56
C ARG A 74 -0.22 -41.56 -5.81
N LEU A 75 0.36 -40.56 -6.49
CA LEU A 75 1.07 -40.75 -7.77
C LEU A 75 2.61 -40.60 -7.69
N GLN A 76 3.19 -40.67 -6.49
CA GLN A 76 4.65 -40.54 -6.26
C GLN A 76 5.51 -41.45 -7.15
N ASP A 77 5.04 -42.69 -7.38
CA ASP A 77 5.73 -43.73 -8.17
C ASP A 77 5.27 -43.79 -9.65
N ALA A 78 4.23 -43.05 -10.02
CA ALA A 78 3.58 -43.08 -11.34
C ALA A 78 3.57 -41.70 -12.01
N ARG A 79 4.76 -41.09 -12.13
CA ARG A 79 4.98 -39.70 -12.58
C ARG A 79 4.70 -39.50 -14.08
N SER A 80 3.44 -39.49 -14.48
CA SER A 80 3.00 -39.22 -15.86
C SER A 80 1.66 -38.49 -15.89
N GLU A 81 1.47 -37.61 -16.88
CA GLU A 81 0.19 -36.90 -17.07
C GLU A 81 -0.98 -37.87 -17.35
N ALA A 82 -0.70 -39.02 -18.00
CA ALA A 82 -1.71 -40.05 -18.23
C ALA A 82 -2.28 -40.61 -16.93
N ALA A 83 -1.43 -40.90 -15.93
CA ALA A 83 -1.87 -41.37 -14.62
C ALA A 83 -2.69 -40.31 -13.87
N THR A 84 -2.30 -39.04 -13.97
CA THR A 84 -3.09 -37.91 -13.45
C THR A 84 -4.49 -37.88 -14.07
N LEU A 85 -4.58 -37.96 -15.40
CA LEU A 85 -5.84 -37.88 -16.12
C LEU A 85 -6.76 -39.07 -15.83
N ASP A 86 -6.21 -40.27 -15.69
CA ASP A 86 -6.99 -41.46 -15.32
C ASP A 86 -7.56 -41.34 -13.88
N ALA A 87 -6.79 -40.78 -12.94
CA ALA A 87 -7.29 -40.47 -11.60
C ALA A 87 -8.39 -39.38 -11.62
N MET A 88 -8.23 -38.34 -12.44
CA MET A 88 -9.25 -37.28 -12.61
C MET A 88 -10.57 -37.85 -13.17
N ARG A 89 -10.50 -38.71 -14.19
CA ARG A 89 -11.67 -39.39 -14.79
C ARG A 89 -12.34 -40.36 -13.83
N ALA A 90 -11.56 -40.98 -12.94
CA ALA A 90 -12.10 -41.84 -11.89
C ALA A 90 -12.80 -41.05 -10.76
N GLY A 91 -12.66 -39.72 -10.74
CA GLY A 91 -13.34 -38.82 -9.79
C GLY A 91 -12.77 -38.87 -8.38
N TYR A 92 -11.47 -39.15 -8.20
CA TYR A 92 -10.83 -39.10 -6.87
C TYR A 92 -11.03 -37.73 -6.24
N ASP A 93 -11.28 -37.66 -4.93
CA ASP A 93 -11.52 -36.39 -4.25
C ASP A 93 -10.21 -35.58 -4.16
N VAL A 94 -9.08 -36.29 -4.04
CA VAL A 94 -7.73 -35.72 -3.97
C VAL A 94 -6.77 -36.53 -4.84
N ILE A 95 -5.94 -35.86 -5.63
CA ILE A 95 -4.84 -36.47 -6.39
C ILE A 95 -3.53 -35.88 -5.90
N HIS A 96 -2.71 -36.69 -5.24
CA HIS A 96 -1.42 -36.28 -4.67
C HIS A 96 -0.28 -36.55 -5.66
N GLN A 97 0.62 -35.57 -5.82
CA GLN A 97 1.76 -35.59 -6.75
C GLN A 97 1.33 -35.70 -8.23
N ALA A 98 0.33 -34.89 -8.60
CA ALA A 98 -0.22 -34.84 -9.95
C ALA A 98 0.80 -34.28 -10.95
N THR A 99 1.16 -35.08 -11.95
CA THR A 99 2.07 -34.65 -13.02
C THR A 99 1.30 -33.94 -14.12
N LEU A 100 1.72 -32.72 -14.46
CA LEU A 100 1.13 -31.88 -15.52
C LEU A 100 2.22 -31.48 -16.50
N SER A 101 2.07 -31.79 -17.80
CA SER A 101 3.08 -31.45 -18.81
C SER A 101 2.52 -31.37 -20.23
N ASP A 102 2.95 -30.35 -20.99
CA ASP A 102 2.66 -30.20 -22.42
C ASP A 102 3.88 -30.54 -23.32
N GLY A 103 4.95 -31.08 -22.72
CA GLY A 103 6.22 -31.38 -23.39
C GLY A 103 7.18 -30.20 -23.57
N ARG A 104 6.75 -28.97 -23.30
CA ARG A 104 7.61 -27.77 -23.17
C ARG A 104 7.71 -27.33 -21.71
N TRP A 105 6.59 -27.38 -21.00
CA TRP A 105 6.45 -27.18 -19.58
C TRP A 105 6.14 -28.51 -18.89
N GLY A 106 6.69 -28.71 -17.71
CA GLY A 106 6.42 -29.88 -16.90
C GLY A 106 6.70 -29.65 -15.42
N GLY A 107 5.87 -30.25 -14.58
CA GLY A 107 6.07 -30.27 -13.13
C GLY A 107 5.07 -31.16 -12.42
N GLN A 108 5.16 -31.13 -11.10
CA GLN A 108 4.32 -31.91 -10.18
C GLN A 108 3.61 -30.92 -9.27
N ALA A 109 2.29 -30.91 -9.30
CA ALA A 109 1.48 -30.23 -8.29
C ALA A 109 1.37 -31.14 -7.07
N ASP A 110 1.48 -30.57 -5.87
CA ASP A 110 1.35 -31.35 -4.63
C ASP A 110 -0.04 -32.01 -4.59
N PHE A 111 -1.10 -31.26 -4.90
CA PHE A 111 -2.48 -31.76 -4.89
C PHE A 111 -3.34 -31.22 -6.04
N LEU A 112 -4.26 -32.05 -6.53
CA LEU A 112 -5.48 -31.61 -7.22
C LEU A 112 -6.69 -31.94 -6.35
N LEU A 113 -7.53 -30.95 -6.10
CA LEU A 113 -8.72 -31.05 -5.25
C LEU A 113 -9.98 -31.02 -6.12
N ARG A 114 -10.88 -31.99 -5.93
CA ARG A 114 -12.14 -32.06 -6.68
C ARG A 114 -13.13 -30.98 -6.24
N THR A 115 -13.84 -30.40 -7.21
CA THR A 115 -14.97 -29.49 -7.00
C THR A 115 -16.19 -29.99 -7.76
N GLU A 116 -17.40 -29.67 -7.30
CA GLU A 116 -18.66 -30.06 -7.95
C GLU A 116 -19.06 -29.14 -9.13
N ALA A 117 -18.07 -28.53 -9.79
CA ALA A 117 -18.29 -27.72 -10.98
C ALA A 117 -18.20 -28.61 -12.25
N PRO A 118 -19.21 -28.64 -13.13
CA PRO A 118 -19.19 -29.49 -14.32
C PRO A 118 -18.04 -29.18 -15.28
N SER A 119 -17.46 -30.22 -15.90
CA SER A 119 -16.34 -30.13 -16.84
C SER A 119 -16.39 -31.27 -17.88
N ASP A 120 -15.38 -31.37 -18.77
CA ASP A 120 -15.26 -32.49 -19.71
C ASP A 120 -15.02 -33.85 -19.02
N LEU A 121 -14.80 -33.85 -17.70
CA LEU A 121 -14.67 -35.05 -16.86
C LEU A 121 -16.02 -35.58 -16.35
N GLY A 122 -17.08 -34.78 -16.38
CA GLY A 122 -18.40 -35.08 -15.81
C GLY A 122 -18.98 -33.93 -14.97
N GLU A 123 -19.69 -34.27 -13.89
CA GLU A 123 -20.32 -33.30 -12.97
C GLU A 123 -19.31 -32.61 -12.02
N TRP A 124 -18.00 -32.87 -12.19
CA TRP A 124 -16.95 -32.33 -11.33
C TRP A 124 -15.78 -31.79 -12.15
N SER A 125 -14.94 -31.00 -11.48
CA SER A 125 -13.68 -30.46 -11.99
C SER A 125 -12.62 -30.51 -10.90
N TYR A 126 -11.41 -30.05 -11.20
CA TYR A 126 -10.31 -30.00 -10.24
C TYR A 126 -9.71 -28.60 -10.15
N GLU A 127 -9.21 -28.27 -8.96
CA GLU A 127 -8.41 -27.09 -8.65
C GLU A 127 -7.03 -27.51 -8.14
N VAL A 128 -6.02 -26.65 -8.36
CA VAL A 128 -4.63 -26.92 -7.95
C VAL A 128 -4.43 -26.48 -6.51
N ALA A 129 -3.76 -27.31 -5.69
CA ALA A 129 -3.31 -26.93 -4.37
C ALA A 129 -1.84 -27.32 -4.11
N ASP A 130 -1.14 -26.48 -3.35
CA ASP A 130 0.29 -26.61 -3.09
C ASP A 130 0.57 -26.38 -1.60
N ALA A 131 1.27 -27.31 -0.96
CA ALA A 131 1.58 -27.23 0.47
C ALA A 131 2.87 -26.44 0.69
N LYS A 132 2.83 -25.47 1.61
CA LYS A 132 3.93 -24.55 1.88
C LYS A 132 4.06 -24.33 3.39
N LEU A 133 5.28 -24.50 3.89
CA LEU A 133 5.62 -24.21 5.30
C LEU A 133 5.25 -22.80 5.73
N ALA A 134 5.41 -21.85 4.81
CA ALA A 134 5.09 -20.47 5.09
C ALA A 134 3.58 -20.36 5.35
N ARG A 135 3.21 -19.72 6.46
CA ARG A 135 1.82 -19.36 6.76
C ARG A 135 1.29 -18.20 5.94
N ARG A 136 2.16 -17.53 5.17
CA ARG A 136 1.77 -16.54 4.16
C ARG A 136 1.94 -17.09 2.76
N ILE A 137 1.00 -16.72 1.92
CA ILE A 137 1.07 -16.92 0.48
C ILE A 137 2.27 -16.13 -0.07
N LYS A 138 3.17 -16.84 -0.78
CA LYS A 138 4.30 -16.23 -1.48
C LYS A 138 4.04 -16.25 -2.98
N VAL A 139 4.44 -15.17 -3.67
CA VAL A 139 4.31 -15.02 -5.13
C VAL A 139 4.81 -16.25 -5.91
N PRO A 140 5.99 -16.84 -5.60
CA PRO A 140 6.45 -18.03 -6.32
C PRO A 140 5.47 -19.20 -6.32
N ALA A 141 4.74 -19.43 -5.22
CA ALA A 141 3.75 -20.51 -5.13
C ALA A 141 2.53 -20.21 -6.04
N LEU A 142 2.06 -18.96 -6.06
CA LEU A 142 0.96 -18.54 -6.93
C LEU A 142 1.32 -18.68 -8.42
N LEU A 143 2.52 -18.25 -8.82
CA LEU A 143 2.99 -18.40 -10.21
C LEU A 143 3.15 -19.87 -10.61
N GLN A 144 3.61 -20.71 -9.68
CA GLN A 144 3.71 -22.15 -9.89
C GLN A 144 2.35 -22.78 -10.14
N MET A 145 1.40 -22.56 -9.23
CA MET A 145 0.05 -23.11 -9.35
C MET A 145 -0.70 -22.55 -10.55
N ALA A 146 -0.55 -21.27 -10.88
CA ALA A 146 -1.16 -20.70 -12.10
C ALA A 146 -0.64 -21.37 -13.38
N THR A 147 0.65 -21.72 -13.41
CA THR A 147 1.24 -22.48 -14.54
C THR A 147 0.63 -23.89 -14.64
N TYR A 148 0.37 -24.54 -13.51
CA TYR A 148 -0.33 -25.82 -13.46
C TYR A 148 -1.81 -25.71 -13.86
N ALA A 149 -2.48 -24.65 -13.41
CA ALA A 149 -3.88 -24.38 -13.71
C ALA A 149 -4.13 -24.20 -15.22
N ASP A 150 -3.21 -23.55 -15.94
CA ASP A 150 -3.27 -23.44 -17.42
C ASP A 150 -3.34 -24.83 -18.09
N ARG A 151 -2.50 -25.78 -17.63
CA ARG A 151 -2.50 -27.15 -18.17
C ARG A 151 -3.75 -27.92 -17.75
N LEU A 152 -4.16 -27.76 -16.50
CA LEU A 152 -5.36 -28.39 -15.95
C LEU A 152 -6.62 -27.95 -16.71
N ALA A 153 -6.73 -26.67 -17.03
CA ALA A 153 -7.84 -26.11 -17.81
C ALA A 153 -8.03 -26.81 -19.15
N ILE A 154 -6.93 -27.14 -19.84
CA ILE A 154 -6.96 -27.89 -21.10
C ILE A 154 -7.41 -29.34 -20.87
N LEU A 155 -6.94 -29.98 -19.80
CA LEU A 155 -7.25 -31.39 -19.52
C LEU A 155 -8.71 -31.63 -19.13
N GLN A 156 -9.35 -30.66 -18.47
CA GLN A 156 -10.75 -30.76 -18.02
C GLN A 156 -11.73 -29.90 -18.83
N GLY A 157 -11.27 -29.13 -19.82
CA GLY A 157 -12.11 -28.25 -20.65
C GLY A 157 -12.71 -27.04 -19.92
N ARG A 158 -12.28 -26.78 -18.69
CA ARG A 158 -12.78 -25.69 -17.83
C ARG A 158 -11.64 -25.06 -17.05
N GLU A 159 -11.53 -23.74 -17.10
CA GLU A 159 -10.58 -22.97 -16.29
C GLU A 159 -10.92 -23.11 -14.79
N PRO A 160 -9.95 -23.48 -13.94
CA PRO A 160 -10.14 -23.45 -12.49
C PRO A 160 -10.52 -22.06 -11.99
N GLU A 161 -11.43 -21.99 -11.02
CA GLU A 161 -11.82 -20.70 -10.44
C GLU A 161 -10.76 -20.24 -9.42
N HIS A 162 -10.25 -21.19 -8.63
CA HIS A 162 -9.23 -20.95 -7.62
C HIS A 162 -7.98 -21.83 -7.78
N ILE A 163 -6.91 -21.36 -7.14
CA ILE A 163 -5.72 -22.12 -6.75
C ILE A 163 -5.57 -21.97 -5.24
N SER A 164 -5.16 -23.01 -4.53
CA SER A 164 -5.15 -23.01 -3.07
C SER A 164 -3.76 -23.22 -2.50
N VAL A 165 -3.28 -22.27 -1.69
CA VAL A 165 -2.07 -22.49 -0.90
C VAL A 165 -2.47 -23.11 0.42
N VAL A 166 -1.91 -24.28 0.73
CA VAL A 166 -2.04 -24.89 2.05
C VAL A 166 -0.87 -24.42 2.88
N THR A 167 -1.15 -23.66 3.93
CA THR A 167 -0.17 -23.00 4.79
C THR A 167 0.29 -23.90 5.92
N GLY A 168 1.38 -23.51 6.60
CA GLY A 168 2.02 -24.30 7.66
C GLY A 168 1.12 -24.73 8.84
N ASP A 169 -0.02 -24.06 9.05
CA ASP A 169 -1.08 -24.40 10.01
C ASP A 169 -2.07 -25.47 9.52
N GLY A 170 -1.99 -25.84 8.25
CA GLY A 170 -2.86 -26.81 7.59
C GLY A 170 -4.15 -26.22 7.03
N GLU A 171 -4.33 -24.89 7.07
CA GLU A 171 -5.47 -24.23 6.45
C GLU A 171 -5.26 -24.05 4.94
N GLY A 172 -6.33 -24.21 4.18
CA GLY A 172 -6.33 -23.96 2.74
C GLY A 172 -6.78 -22.54 2.46
N HIS A 173 -5.91 -21.74 1.84
CA HIS A 173 -6.22 -20.38 1.44
C HIS A 173 -6.48 -20.32 -0.07
N PRO A 174 -7.76 -20.27 -0.50
CA PRO A 174 -8.09 -20.15 -1.91
C PRO A 174 -7.70 -18.76 -2.43
N TRP A 175 -7.16 -18.73 -3.64
CA TRP A 175 -6.80 -17.54 -4.38
C TRP A 175 -7.44 -17.60 -5.76
N ARG A 176 -8.11 -16.53 -6.19
CA ARG A 176 -8.78 -16.53 -7.49
C ARG A 176 -7.73 -16.60 -8.59
N LEU A 177 -7.88 -17.54 -9.53
CA LEU A 177 -6.91 -17.71 -10.62
C LEU A 177 -6.81 -16.45 -11.49
N VAL A 178 -7.94 -15.75 -11.68
CA VAL A 178 -8.01 -14.47 -12.42
C VAL A 178 -7.03 -13.40 -11.90
N ASP A 179 -6.63 -13.47 -10.62
CA ASP A 179 -5.74 -12.51 -9.97
C ASP A 179 -4.24 -12.77 -10.20
N VAL A 180 -3.88 -13.83 -10.92
CA VAL A 180 -2.48 -14.22 -11.19
C VAL A 180 -2.23 -14.68 -12.63
N ALA A 181 -3.24 -15.24 -13.29
CA ALA A 181 -3.07 -15.99 -14.53
C ALA A 181 -2.46 -15.16 -15.69
N ALA A 182 -2.86 -13.90 -15.86
CA ALA A 182 -2.35 -13.06 -16.95
C ALA A 182 -0.88 -12.71 -16.74
N TYR A 183 -0.47 -12.37 -15.51
CA TYR A 183 0.93 -12.15 -15.19
C TYR A 183 1.76 -13.43 -15.34
N ALA A 184 1.24 -14.57 -14.89
CA ALA A 184 1.91 -15.86 -15.04
C ALA A 184 2.14 -16.21 -16.52
N ARG A 185 1.14 -16.06 -17.39
CA ARG A 185 1.28 -16.25 -18.84
C ARG A 185 2.31 -15.30 -19.46
N ARG A 186 2.28 -14.01 -19.11
CA ARG A 186 3.29 -13.06 -19.58
C ARG A 186 4.70 -13.46 -19.14
N ALA A 187 4.87 -13.81 -17.88
CA ALA A 187 6.16 -14.22 -17.34
C ALA A 187 6.69 -15.50 -18.03
N ARG A 188 5.81 -16.46 -18.32
CA ARG A 188 6.14 -17.68 -19.10
C ARG A 188 6.63 -17.31 -20.50
N THR A 189 5.87 -16.50 -21.24
CA THR A 189 6.26 -16.03 -22.58
C THR A 189 7.63 -15.35 -22.58
N ARG A 190 7.93 -14.56 -21.53
CA ARG A 190 9.22 -13.88 -21.41
C ARG A 190 10.38 -14.87 -21.15
N LEU A 191 10.17 -15.85 -20.27
CA LEU A 191 11.17 -16.90 -20.06
C LEU A 191 11.38 -17.75 -21.32
N GLU A 192 10.32 -18.08 -22.05
CA GLU A 192 10.42 -18.78 -23.32
C GLU A 192 11.22 -17.98 -24.35
N GLY A 193 10.93 -16.68 -24.49
CA GLY A 193 11.68 -15.77 -25.35
C GLY A 193 13.16 -15.68 -24.96
N PHE A 194 13.45 -15.52 -23.67
CA PHE A 194 14.81 -15.51 -23.15
C PHE A 194 15.55 -16.83 -23.39
N ALA A 195 14.87 -17.97 -23.23
CA ALA A 195 15.48 -19.28 -23.46
C ALA A 195 15.70 -19.59 -24.95
N ALA A 196 14.89 -19.00 -25.83
CA ALA A 196 15.04 -19.11 -27.28
C ALA A 196 16.21 -18.27 -27.81
N ASP A 197 16.39 -17.06 -27.27
CA ASP A 197 17.50 -16.16 -27.60
C ASP A 197 18.05 -15.54 -26.31
N VAL A 198 19.09 -16.17 -25.76
CA VAL A 198 19.69 -15.74 -24.49
C VAL A 198 20.56 -14.50 -24.75
N PRO A 199 20.14 -13.30 -24.33
CA PRO A 199 20.97 -12.11 -24.49
C PRO A 199 22.24 -12.24 -23.62
N PRO A 200 23.29 -11.44 -23.90
CA PRO A 200 24.41 -11.29 -22.98
C PRO A 200 23.90 -10.93 -21.58
N THR A 201 24.30 -11.70 -20.58
CA THR A 201 23.99 -11.43 -19.17
C THR A 201 25.28 -11.29 -18.38
N GLU A 202 25.21 -10.51 -17.31
CA GLU A 202 26.31 -10.30 -16.35
C GLU A 202 25.80 -10.46 -14.92
N PRO A 203 26.67 -10.80 -13.96
CA PRO A 203 26.30 -10.80 -12.56
C PRO A 203 25.90 -9.39 -12.12
N VAL A 204 24.75 -9.28 -11.46
CA VAL A 204 24.27 -8.07 -10.79
C VAL A 204 23.77 -8.50 -9.41
N PRO A 205 24.25 -7.90 -8.31
CA PRO A 205 23.76 -8.22 -6.98
C PRO A 205 22.24 -7.98 -6.86
N VAL A 206 21.53 -8.99 -6.39
CA VAL A 206 20.08 -8.97 -6.14
C VAL A 206 19.77 -9.64 -4.81
N ALA A 207 18.58 -9.40 -4.25
CA ALA A 207 18.17 -9.98 -2.96
C ALA A 207 18.13 -11.53 -2.96
N TYR A 208 17.99 -12.16 -4.12
CA TYR A 208 18.03 -13.62 -4.25
C TYR A 208 19.45 -14.21 -4.12
N CYS A 209 20.51 -13.38 -4.16
CA CYS A 209 21.88 -13.88 -4.14
C CYS A 209 22.21 -14.75 -2.92
N ASP A 210 21.65 -14.45 -1.75
CA ASP A 210 21.97 -15.16 -0.49
C ASP A 210 21.50 -16.62 -0.47
N ARG A 211 20.54 -16.97 -1.33
CA ARG A 211 20.03 -18.34 -1.52
C ARG A 211 20.42 -18.94 -2.87
N CYS A 212 21.25 -18.24 -3.63
CA CYS A 212 21.63 -18.62 -4.99
C CYS A 212 22.87 -19.52 -4.97
N ALA A 213 22.77 -20.71 -5.56
CA ALA A 213 23.90 -21.63 -5.70
C ALA A 213 25.10 -21.06 -6.49
N TRP A 214 24.91 -19.96 -7.23
CA TRP A 214 25.94 -19.30 -8.03
C TRP A 214 26.58 -18.08 -7.34
N GLN A 215 26.19 -17.75 -6.11
CA GLN A 215 26.63 -16.53 -5.40
C GLN A 215 28.16 -16.40 -5.38
N LEU A 216 28.88 -17.45 -4.99
CA LEU A 216 30.35 -17.44 -4.89
C LEU A 216 31.01 -17.12 -6.23
N ARG A 217 30.50 -17.73 -7.32
CA ARG A 217 30.97 -17.47 -8.68
C ARG A 217 30.72 -16.01 -9.07
N CYS A 218 29.47 -15.55 -8.96
CA CYS A 218 29.09 -14.19 -9.34
C CYS A 218 29.85 -13.13 -8.53
N ALA A 219 30.02 -13.34 -7.22
CA ALA A 219 30.80 -12.46 -6.36
C ALA A 219 32.29 -12.45 -6.76
N GLY A 220 32.83 -13.60 -7.16
CA GLY A 220 34.18 -13.70 -7.72
C GLY A 220 34.33 -12.92 -9.03
N GLU A 221 33.36 -13.05 -9.95
CA GLU A 221 33.35 -12.31 -11.23
C GLU A 221 33.26 -10.80 -11.03
N LEU A 222 32.40 -10.33 -10.12
CA LEU A 222 32.27 -8.91 -9.77
C LEU A 222 33.56 -8.34 -9.16
N ARG A 223 34.21 -9.08 -8.24
CA ARG A 223 35.48 -8.68 -7.64
C ARG A 223 36.62 -8.66 -8.65
N ALA A 224 36.70 -9.66 -9.53
CA ALA A 224 37.72 -9.71 -10.57
C ALA A 224 37.56 -8.59 -11.61
N GLY A 225 36.31 -8.19 -11.91
CA GLY A 225 36.00 -7.08 -12.80
C GLY A 225 36.06 -5.69 -12.17
N ASP A 226 36.38 -5.58 -10.88
CA ASP A 226 36.33 -4.33 -10.10
C ASP A 226 35.00 -3.56 -10.27
N ASP A 227 33.88 -4.29 -10.29
CA ASP A 227 32.58 -3.73 -10.66
C ASP A 227 32.10 -2.64 -9.69
N LEU A 228 31.43 -1.62 -10.25
CA LEU A 228 30.85 -0.51 -9.49
C LEU A 228 29.90 -0.93 -8.35
N SER A 229 29.26 -2.09 -8.43
CA SER A 229 28.38 -2.60 -7.37
C SER A 229 29.11 -2.89 -6.04
N LEU A 230 30.44 -2.97 -6.07
CA LEU A 230 31.28 -3.08 -4.88
C LEU A 230 31.42 -1.75 -4.12
N VAL A 231 31.05 -0.62 -4.74
CA VAL A 231 31.09 0.70 -4.11
C VAL A 231 29.92 0.85 -3.14
N ALA A 232 30.20 1.18 -1.88
CA ALA A 232 29.17 1.25 -0.85
C ALA A 232 28.09 2.31 -1.20
N GLY A 233 26.83 1.89 -1.19
CA GLY A 233 25.70 2.75 -1.55
C GLY A 233 25.57 3.04 -3.04
N MET A 234 26.21 2.24 -3.90
CA MET A 234 25.93 2.17 -5.33
C MET A 234 24.52 1.60 -5.55
N ARG A 235 23.71 2.29 -6.35
CA ARG A 235 22.40 1.80 -6.81
C ARG A 235 22.51 1.29 -8.25
N ARG A 236 21.58 0.42 -8.66
CA ARG A 236 21.58 -0.20 -9.99
C ARG A 236 21.49 0.83 -11.13
N ASP A 237 20.64 1.84 -10.96
CA ASP A 237 20.47 2.95 -11.90
C ASP A 237 21.71 3.84 -11.96
N HIS A 238 22.33 4.16 -10.81
CA HIS A 238 23.61 4.89 -10.80
C HIS A 238 24.72 4.09 -11.48
N ARG A 239 24.81 2.78 -11.25
CA ARG A 239 25.76 1.88 -11.93
C ARG A 239 25.56 1.91 -13.43
N ALA A 240 24.32 1.83 -13.91
CA ALA A 240 24.00 1.90 -15.33
C ALA A 240 24.39 3.28 -15.92
N ALA A 241 23.95 4.37 -15.29
CA ALA A 241 24.24 5.73 -15.74
C ALA A 241 25.74 6.07 -15.78
N LEU A 242 26.53 5.52 -14.85
CA LEU A 242 27.99 5.65 -14.86
C LEU A 242 28.63 4.85 -16.01
N ARG A 243 28.14 3.63 -16.28
CA ARG A 243 28.62 2.80 -17.39
C ARG A 243 28.31 3.43 -18.75
N ASP A 244 27.16 4.08 -18.89
CA ASP A 244 26.76 4.78 -20.12
C ASP A 244 27.70 5.95 -20.47
N VAL A 245 28.39 6.51 -19.47
CA VAL A 245 29.43 7.54 -19.67
C VAL A 245 30.86 6.99 -19.64
N GLY A 246 31.02 5.67 -19.72
CA GLY A 246 32.32 5.01 -19.81
C GLY A 246 33.03 4.75 -18.48
N VAL A 247 32.35 4.90 -17.34
CA VAL A 247 32.88 4.55 -16.01
C VAL A 247 32.33 3.18 -15.62
N ALA A 248 33.15 2.14 -15.69
CA ALA A 248 32.74 0.75 -15.48
C ALA A 248 33.32 0.10 -14.22
N THR A 249 34.42 0.63 -13.67
CA THR A 249 35.10 0.07 -12.49
C THR A 249 35.13 1.03 -11.30
N LEU A 250 35.34 0.49 -10.09
CA LEU A 250 35.55 1.27 -8.87
C LEU A 250 36.76 2.19 -9.02
N GLU A 251 37.88 1.69 -9.56
CA GLU A 251 39.08 2.49 -9.84
C GLU A 251 38.78 3.64 -10.82
N GLN A 252 38.07 3.37 -11.91
CA GLN A 252 37.68 4.41 -12.87
C GLN A 252 36.77 5.47 -12.24
N LEU A 253 35.85 5.08 -11.36
CA LEU A 253 35.01 6.03 -10.64
C LEU A 253 35.83 6.90 -9.68
N ALA A 254 36.82 6.33 -9.00
CA ALA A 254 37.72 7.08 -8.11
C ALA A 254 38.49 8.18 -8.86
N ASP A 255 38.90 7.91 -10.11
CA ASP A 255 39.68 8.81 -10.96
C ASP A 255 38.84 9.70 -11.90
N ALA A 256 37.53 9.47 -12.00
CA ALA A 256 36.67 10.19 -12.94
C ALA A 256 36.63 11.71 -12.72
N SER A 257 36.69 12.46 -13.83
CA SER A 257 36.57 13.92 -13.84
C SER A 257 35.13 14.38 -13.61
N ASP A 258 34.96 15.62 -13.13
CA ASP A 258 33.62 16.22 -12.92
C ASP A 258 32.81 16.31 -14.21
N GLU A 259 33.47 16.49 -15.35
CA GLU A 259 32.82 16.57 -16.67
C GLU A 259 32.20 15.24 -17.08
N ILE A 260 32.94 14.13 -16.93
CA ILE A 260 32.45 12.77 -17.23
C ILE A 260 31.28 12.43 -16.31
N LEU A 261 31.42 12.66 -15.01
CA LEU A 261 30.35 12.36 -14.06
C LEU A 261 29.12 13.25 -14.25
N LYS A 262 29.28 14.49 -14.73
CA LYS A 262 28.13 15.35 -15.07
C LYS A 262 27.33 14.81 -16.24
N ALA A 263 27.96 14.16 -17.21
CA ALA A 263 27.28 13.55 -18.34
C ALA A 263 26.37 12.38 -17.93
N SER A 264 26.59 11.76 -16.76
CA SER A 264 25.77 10.62 -16.28
C SER A 264 24.33 10.99 -15.92
N GLY A 265 24.00 12.28 -15.82
CA GLY A 265 22.69 12.74 -15.35
C GLY A 265 22.47 12.59 -13.84
N ILE A 266 23.40 11.96 -13.11
CA ILE A 266 23.37 11.85 -11.66
C ILE A 266 23.56 13.24 -11.03
N SER A 267 22.74 13.54 -10.02
CA SER A 267 22.80 14.80 -9.29
C SER A 267 24.19 15.03 -8.69
N ARG A 268 24.60 16.30 -8.59
CA ARG A 268 25.95 16.68 -8.17
C ARG A 268 26.37 16.05 -6.84
N GLY A 269 25.50 16.11 -5.83
CA GLY A 269 25.80 15.55 -4.51
C GLY A 269 25.98 14.03 -4.52
N ILE A 270 25.19 13.30 -5.32
CA ILE A 270 25.29 11.84 -5.41
C ILE A 270 26.59 11.42 -6.10
N ARG A 271 26.95 12.04 -7.23
CA ARG A 271 28.17 11.68 -7.96
C ARG A 271 29.45 12.01 -7.18
N GLU A 272 29.47 13.14 -6.45
CA GLU A 272 30.58 13.50 -5.55
C GLU A 272 30.74 12.45 -4.45
N ARG A 273 29.63 12.08 -3.79
CA ARG A 273 29.61 11.05 -2.74
C ARG A 273 30.10 9.68 -3.24
N LEU A 274 29.64 9.22 -4.40
CA LEU A 274 30.03 7.93 -4.97
C LEU A 274 31.52 7.90 -5.34
N ARG A 275 32.06 8.99 -5.90
CA ARG A 275 33.49 9.11 -6.20
C ARG A 275 34.35 9.11 -4.94
N GLU A 276 33.97 9.87 -3.91
CA GLU A 276 34.67 9.87 -2.61
C GLU A 276 34.67 8.49 -1.96
N GLN A 277 33.54 7.79 -2.02
CA GLN A 277 33.40 6.44 -1.50
C GLN A 277 34.31 5.45 -2.26
N ALA A 278 34.35 5.53 -3.58
CA ALA A 278 35.26 4.71 -4.40
C ALA A 278 36.74 4.98 -4.07
N ARG A 279 37.14 6.25 -3.89
CA ARG A 279 38.50 6.63 -3.48
C ARG A 279 38.87 6.04 -2.12
N GLU A 280 37.96 6.08 -1.16
CA GLU A 280 38.22 5.53 0.17
C GLU A 280 38.38 4.00 0.15
N GLN A 281 37.55 3.31 -0.62
CA GLN A 281 37.65 1.85 -0.79
C GLN A 281 38.93 1.44 -1.53
N LEU A 282 39.34 2.22 -2.53
CA LEU A 282 40.62 2.00 -3.23
C LEU A 282 41.80 2.20 -2.27
N ARG A 283 41.77 3.27 -1.46
CA ARG A 283 42.81 3.53 -0.44
C ARG A 283 42.96 2.39 0.56
N GLY A 284 41.85 1.85 1.06
CA GLY A 284 41.89 0.70 1.98
C GLY A 284 42.40 -0.57 1.32
N ARG A 285 42.06 -0.80 0.03
CA ARG A 285 42.57 -1.93 -0.75
C ARG A 285 44.10 -1.84 -0.93
N GLU A 286 44.62 -0.66 -1.23
CA GLU A 286 46.07 -0.42 -1.39
C GLU A 286 46.82 -0.50 -0.07
N ALA A 287 46.22 0.00 1.03
CA ALA A 287 46.83 -0.02 2.35
C ALA A 287 46.81 -1.40 3.02
N GLY A 288 45.92 -2.30 2.58
CA GLY A 288 45.73 -3.64 3.18
C GLY A 288 45.13 -3.62 4.59
N ILE A 289 44.65 -2.46 5.05
CA ILE A 289 44.03 -2.26 6.37
C ILE A 289 42.73 -1.44 6.21
N PRO A 290 41.77 -1.54 7.14
CA PRO A 290 40.59 -0.68 7.13
C PRO A 290 40.98 0.80 7.26
N THR A 291 40.69 1.59 6.23
CA THR A 291 40.83 3.06 6.23
C THR A 291 39.47 3.76 6.22
N ARG A 292 39.44 5.01 6.72
CA ARG A 292 38.26 5.87 6.69
C ARG A 292 38.64 7.34 6.52
N THR A 293 37.77 8.15 5.92
CA THR A 293 37.95 9.60 5.77
C THR A 293 36.80 10.34 6.44
N LEU A 294 37.11 11.21 7.41
CA LEU A 294 36.12 12.09 8.04
C LEU A 294 35.65 13.17 7.05
N LEU A 295 34.35 13.42 7.06
CA LEU A 295 33.72 14.49 6.29
C LEU A 295 33.73 15.80 7.08
N PRO A 296 33.71 16.96 6.40
CA PRO A 296 33.56 18.25 7.07
C PRO A 296 32.29 18.29 7.95
N PRO A 297 32.34 18.97 9.12
CA PRO A 297 31.20 19.07 10.02
C PRO A 297 30.06 19.83 9.35
N GLN A 298 28.85 19.29 9.47
CA GLN A 298 27.60 19.93 9.06
C GLN A 298 26.65 19.95 10.25
N VAL A 299 25.99 21.09 10.46
CA VAL A 299 25.06 21.28 11.58
C VAL A 299 23.98 20.19 11.54
N ALA A 300 23.71 19.57 12.69
CA ALA A 300 22.72 18.50 12.85
C ALA A 300 22.93 17.24 11.96
N GLN A 301 24.15 17.00 11.45
CA GLN A 301 24.48 15.80 10.66
C GLN A 301 25.69 15.04 11.20
N GLY A 302 25.79 13.75 10.86
CA GLY A 302 26.95 12.92 11.21
C GLY A 302 27.26 12.95 12.71
N LEU A 303 28.54 13.19 13.05
CA LEU A 303 29.01 13.27 14.45
C LEU A 303 28.38 14.40 15.26
N LEU A 304 27.81 15.44 14.62
CA LEU A 304 27.13 16.53 15.30
C LEU A 304 25.71 16.15 15.75
N ARG A 305 25.23 14.95 15.41
CA ARG A 305 23.98 14.37 15.94
C ARG A 305 24.17 13.63 17.27
N LEU A 306 25.41 13.42 17.70
CA LEU A 306 25.69 12.72 18.96
C LEU A 306 25.42 13.65 20.14
N PRO A 307 24.45 13.30 21.03
CA PRO A 307 24.26 14.03 22.27
C PRO A 307 25.44 13.80 23.23
N GLU A 308 25.48 14.54 24.33
CA GLU A 308 26.51 14.33 25.35
C GLU A 308 26.32 12.93 25.98
N PRO A 309 27.35 12.09 26.06
CA PRO A 309 27.27 10.81 26.74
C PRO A 309 26.78 10.93 28.18
N SER A 310 25.84 10.06 28.57
CA SER A 310 25.27 10.00 29.91
C SER A 310 25.55 8.65 30.56
N PRO A 311 25.79 8.58 31.89
CA PRO A 311 25.92 7.30 32.60
C PRO A 311 24.69 6.39 32.46
N GLY A 312 23.51 6.97 32.21
CA GLY A 312 22.25 6.25 32.03
C GLY A 312 21.98 5.78 30.60
N ASP A 313 22.89 6.00 29.64
CA ASP A 313 22.68 5.60 28.24
C ASP A 313 22.46 4.08 28.10
N LEU A 314 21.52 3.72 27.22
CA LEU A 314 21.13 2.34 26.94
C LEU A 314 21.38 1.98 25.47
N TYR A 315 21.52 0.68 25.19
CA TYR A 315 21.78 0.13 23.86
C TYR A 315 20.76 -0.96 23.56
N LEU A 316 20.05 -0.84 22.45
CA LEU A 316 18.91 -1.70 22.11
C LEU A 316 19.17 -2.43 20.79
N ASP A 317 18.88 -3.73 20.79
CA ASP A 317 18.81 -4.58 19.60
C ASP A 317 17.63 -5.56 19.71
N PHE A 318 17.05 -5.93 18.57
CA PHE A 318 15.95 -6.89 18.49
C PHE A 318 16.35 -8.09 17.64
N GLU A 319 16.02 -9.28 18.15
CA GLU A 319 15.94 -10.48 17.32
C GLU A 319 14.48 -10.81 17.07
N GLY A 320 14.17 -11.03 15.80
CA GLY A 320 12.83 -11.39 15.37
C GLY A 320 12.86 -12.49 14.32
N ASP A 321 11.81 -13.30 14.34
CA ASP A 321 11.51 -14.22 13.26
C ASP A 321 10.46 -13.59 12.35
N PRO A 322 10.84 -13.12 11.14
CA PRO A 322 9.90 -12.54 10.18
C PRO A 322 8.85 -13.53 9.68
N LEU A 323 9.07 -14.84 9.89
CA LEU A 323 8.19 -15.92 9.45
C LEU A 323 7.22 -16.38 10.55
N SER A 324 7.44 -15.97 11.80
CA SER A 324 6.58 -16.32 12.94
C SER A 324 5.21 -15.66 12.88
N GLY A 325 4.22 -16.35 13.49
CA GLY A 325 2.85 -15.87 13.69
C GLY A 325 2.22 -15.36 12.41
N ASP A 326 1.94 -16.26 11.47
CA ASP A 326 1.28 -15.96 10.19
C ASP A 326 2.05 -14.95 9.33
N GLY A 327 3.39 -14.92 9.48
CA GLY A 327 4.32 -14.00 8.82
C GLY A 327 4.21 -12.54 9.27
N ASP A 328 3.45 -12.24 10.33
CA ASP A 328 3.40 -10.91 10.94
C ASP A 328 4.69 -10.54 11.68
N GLY A 329 5.62 -11.48 11.75
CA GLY A 329 6.87 -11.40 12.48
C GLY A 329 6.62 -11.51 13.97
N LEU A 330 7.52 -12.15 14.70
CA LEU A 330 7.56 -12.12 16.16
C LEU A 330 8.95 -11.62 16.55
N GLU A 331 9.04 -10.48 17.22
CA GLU A 331 10.26 -10.14 17.95
C GLU A 331 10.32 -11.06 19.16
N TYR A 332 11.18 -12.08 19.11
CA TYR A 332 11.27 -13.08 20.16
C TYR A 332 12.27 -12.72 21.26
N LEU A 333 13.16 -11.76 21.01
CA LEU A 333 14.10 -11.25 21.99
C LEU A 333 14.35 -9.75 21.80
N ALA A 334 14.21 -8.99 22.88
CA ALA A 334 14.72 -7.63 22.98
C ALA A 334 15.92 -7.59 23.93
N GLY A 335 17.08 -7.23 23.40
CA GLY A 335 18.31 -7.04 24.17
C GLY A 335 18.47 -5.59 24.60
N LEU A 336 18.65 -5.36 25.90
CA LEU A 336 18.91 -4.03 26.44
C LEU A 336 20.21 -4.04 27.25
N GLY A 337 21.22 -3.34 26.74
CA GLY A 337 22.51 -3.13 27.41
C GLY A 337 22.63 -1.73 28.01
N ASP A 338 23.48 -1.58 29.02
CA ASP A 338 23.86 -0.29 29.59
C ASP A 338 25.34 0.07 29.31
N ARG A 339 25.79 1.26 29.74
CA ARG A 339 27.20 1.65 29.59
C ARG A 339 28.18 0.83 30.42
N ALA A 340 27.75 0.15 31.48
CA ALA A 340 28.60 -0.70 32.30
C ALA A 340 28.84 -2.08 31.66
N GLY A 341 28.06 -2.44 30.63
CA GLY A 341 28.12 -3.72 29.94
C GLY A 341 27.15 -4.76 30.51
N ASP A 342 26.29 -4.36 31.45
CA ASP A 342 25.20 -5.21 31.93
C ASP A 342 24.16 -5.36 30.82
N PHE A 343 23.58 -6.55 30.72
CA PHE A 343 22.68 -6.93 29.63
C PHE A 343 21.40 -7.57 30.19
N THR A 344 20.26 -7.17 29.65
CA THR A 344 18.95 -7.74 29.95
C THR A 344 18.34 -8.32 28.68
N ALA A 345 18.10 -9.63 28.67
CA ALA A 345 17.31 -10.31 27.65
C ALA A 345 15.83 -10.34 28.06
N LEU A 346 14.96 -9.82 27.19
CA LEU A 346 13.51 -9.94 27.34
C LEU A 346 12.99 -10.87 26.25
N TRP A 347 12.54 -12.07 26.63
CA TRP A 347 12.09 -13.12 25.71
C TRP A 347 10.57 -13.11 25.49
N ALA A 348 10.16 -13.39 24.26
CA ALA A 348 8.76 -13.58 23.86
C ALA A 348 8.63 -14.78 22.89
N HIS A 349 7.84 -15.78 23.29
CA HIS A 349 7.64 -16.99 22.46
C HIS A 349 6.24 -17.09 21.84
N ASP A 350 5.38 -16.12 22.15
CA ASP A 350 4.03 -15.98 21.62
C ASP A 350 3.62 -14.49 21.64
N ARG A 351 2.43 -14.20 21.08
CA ARG A 351 1.92 -12.82 20.92
C ARG A 351 1.64 -12.13 22.26
N ASP A 352 1.15 -12.87 23.24
CA ASP A 352 0.90 -12.32 24.57
C ASP A 352 2.23 -11.97 25.24
N ALA A 353 3.24 -12.84 25.15
CA ALA A 353 4.58 -12.59 25.64
C ALA A 353 5.23 -11.40 24.91
N GLU A 354 5.06 -11.25 23.59
CA GLU A 354 5.59 -10.11 22.82
C GLU A 354 4.96 -8.79 23.28
N ARG A 355 3.64 -8.79 23.54
CA ARG A 355 2.94 -7.64 24.13
C ARG A 355 3.52 -7.25 25.50
N HIS A 356 3.83 -8.23 26.36
CA HIS A 356 4.44 -7.97 27.68
C HIS A 356 5.90 -7.52 27.55
N MET A 357 6.68 -8.13 26.66
CA MET A 357 8.08 -7.79 26.38
C MET A 357 8.20 -6.31 25.97
N VAL A 358 7.35 -5.85 25.05
CA VAL A 358 7.35 -4.45 24.58
C VAL A 358 6.95 -3.48 25.69
N ALA A 359 5.99 -3.87 26.54
CA ALA A 359 5.59 -3.06 27.68
C ALA A 359 6.73 -2.94 28.73
N ASP A 360 7.38 -4.05 29.09
CA ASP A 360 8.52 -4.07 30.04
C ASP A 360 9.71 -3.27 29.50
N LEU A 361 10.04 -3.44 28.21
CA LEU A 361 11.11 -2.70 27.56
C LEU A 361 10.90 -1.18 27.66
N LEU A 362 9.70 -0.69 27.31
CA LEU A 362 9.40 0.74 27.40
C LEU A 362 9.35 1.25 28.84
N ASP A 363 8.83 0.45 29.78
CA ASP A 363 8.82 0.82 31.21
C ASP A 363 10.25 0.97 31.76
N ARG A 364 11.19 0.12 31.32
CA ARG A 364 12.62 0.22 31.68
C ARG A 364 13.28 1.46 31.09
N ILE A 365 13.04 1.76 29.81
CA ILE A 365 13.57 2.97 29.16
C ILE A 365 13.03 4.23 29.86
N VAL A 366 11.73 4.27 30.18
CA VAL A 366 11.12 5.38 30.90
C VAL A 366 11.70 5.51 32.32
N ALA A 367 11.94 4.39 33.01
CA ALA A 367 12.56 4.40 34.33
C ALA A 367 13.99 4.94 34.28
N ALA A 368 14.79 4.54 33.29
CA ALA A 368 16.14 5.05 33.07
C ALA A 368 16.12 6.56 32.78
N TRP A 369 15.23 7.03 31.90
CA TRP A 369 15.08 8.45 31.60
C TRP A 369 14.62 9.29 32.81
N ARG A 370 13.77 8.73 33.68
CA ARG A 370 13.39 9.41 34.94
C ARG A 370 14.56 9.51 35.92
N ALA A 371 15.45 8.52 35.93
CA ALA A 371 16.63 8.51 36.80
C ALA A 371 17.73 9.44 36.28
N ASP A 372 17.92 9.51 34.96
CA ASP A 372 18.84 10.41 34.29
C ASP A 372 18.18 11.08 33.07
N PRO A 373 17.69 12.33 33.21
CA PRO A 373 17.04 13.06 32.12
C PRO A 373 17.92 13.27 30.88
N GLY A 374 19.25 13.18 31.03
CA GLY A 374 20.21 13.33 29.95
C GLY A 374 20.45 12.05 29.14
N MET A 375 19.92 10.90 29.56
CA MET A 375 20.18 9.62 28.91
C MET A 375 19.54 9.50 27.52
N HIS A 376 20.17 8.68 26.68
CA HIS A 376 19.67 8.30 25.36
C HIS A 376 19.68 6.78 25.16
N VAL A 377 18.84 6.30 24.25
CA VAL A 377 18.81 4.91 23.78
C VAL A 377 19.44 4.87 22.39
N TYR A 378 20.56 4.17 22.27
CA TYR A 378 21.31 4.01 21.04
C TYR A 378 20.95 2.69 20.37
N HIS A 379 20.84 2.72 19.05
CA HIS A 379 20.57 1.56 18.22
C HIS A 379 21.21 1.74 16.83
N TYR A 380 21.29 0.68 16.04
CA TYR A 380 21.94 0.70 14.74
C TYR A 380 20.96 0.43 13.60
N ALA A 381 20.60 1.49 12.87
CA ALA A 381 19.60 1.57 11.80
C ALA A 381 18.18 1.90 12.28
N ALA A 382 17.28 2.21 11.35
CA ALA A 382 15.93 2.66 11.68
C ALA A 382 14.99 1.53 12.15
N TYR A 383 15.45 0.27 12.17
CA TYR A 383 14.61 -0.90 12.39
C TYR A 383 14.02 -0.90 13.79
N GLU A 384 14.80 -0.65 14.84
CA GLU A 384 14.38 -0.82 16.24
C GLU A 384 13.26 0.17 16.60
N VAL A 385 13.41 1.44 16.22
CA VAL A 385 12.36 2.46 16.44
C VAL A 385 11.12 2.16 15.58
N SER A 386 11.30 1.62 14.37
CA SER A 386 10.18 1.21 13.51
C SER A 386 9.45 -0.01 14.08
N ALA A 387 10.19 -0.96 14.67
CA ALA A 387 9.66 -2.11 15.37
C ALA A 387 8.88 -1.67 16.61
N LEU A 388 9.44 -0.79 17.44
CA LEU A 388 8.73 -0.21 18.59
C LEU A 388 7.42 0.46 18.17
N LYS A 389 7.43 1.35 17.16
CA LYS A 389 6.20 2.00 16.65
C LYS A 389 5.17 0.97 16.17
N ARG A 390 5.62 -0.03 15.39
CA ARG A 390 4.77 -1.12 14.89
C ARG A 390 4.16 -1.92 16.04
N LEU A 391 4.96 -2.33 17.02
CA LEU A 391 4.54 -3.17 18.13
C LEU A 391 3.61 -2.42 19.10
N THR A 392 3.94 -1.17 19.45
CA THR A 392 3.06 -0.36 20.31
C THR A 392 1.71 -0.09 19.65
N ALA A 393 1.69 0.17 18.33
CA ALA A 393 0.46 0.39 17.59
C ALA A 393 -0.34 -0.91 17.37
N ARG A 394 0.34 -2.03 17.07
CA ARG A 394 -0.28 -3.36 16.92
C ARG A 394 -0.98 -3.80 18.19
N TYR A 395 -0.32 -3.64 19.34
CA TYR A 395 -0.83 -4.13 20.62
C TYR A 395 -1.58 -3.08 21.45
N GLY A 396 -1.60 -1.82 21.01
CA GLY A 396 -2.21 -0.72 21.76
C GLY A 396 -1.58 -0.51 23.14
N VAL A 397 -0.28 -0.75 23.30
CA VAL A 397 0.44 -0.64 24.58
C VAL A 397 1.52 0.44 24.52
N ARG A 398 1.64 1.23 25.60
CA ARG A 398 2.71 2.22 25.83
C ARG A 398 2.94 3.23 24.68
N GLU A 399 1.93 3.47 23.84
CA GLU A 399 2.03 4.41 22.72
C GLU A 399 2.35 5.84 23.15
N ALA A 400 1.78 6.27 24.28
CA ALA A 400 2.00 7.62 24.81
C ALA A 400 3.42 7.78 25.37
N GLU A 401 3.94 6.75 26.04
CA GLU A 401 5.30 6.69 26.56
C GLU A 401 6.31 6.71 25.41
N LEU A 402 6.11 5.92 24.36
CA LEU A 402 6.94 5.95 23.16
C LEU A 402 6.89 7.32 22.46
N ASP A 403 5.70 7.91 22.28
CA ASP A 403 5.55 9.25 21.70
C ASP A 403 6.29 10.32 22.51
N GLN A 404 6.27 10.24 23.84
CA GLN A 404 7.05 11.14 24.71
C GLN A 404 8.56 10.97 24.51
N LEU A 405 9.07 9.74 24.51
CA LEU A 405 10.49 9.46 24.27
C LEU A 405 10.93 9.97 22.89
N LEU A 406 10.09 9.82 21.87
CA LEU A 406 10.36 10.32 20.51
C LEU A 406 10.35 11.85 20.45
N ARG A 407 9.37 12.52 21.07
CA ARG A 407 9.31 14.00 21.15
C ARG A 407 10.48 14.59 21.93
N ALA A 408 10.90 13.90 22.99
CA ALA A 408 12.08 14.25 23.76
C ALA A 408 13.39 13.86 23.05
N GLN A 409 13.34 13.29 21.84
CA GLN A 409 14.51 12.86 21.06
C GLN A 409 15.45 11.94 21.85
N ARG A 410 14.90 10.97 22.59
CA ARG A 410 15.67 10.03 23.41
C ARG A 410 16.35 8.92 22.60
N PHE A 411 15.87 8.61 21.40
CA PHE A 411 16.46 7.58 20.54
C PHE A 411 17.50 8.16 19.58
N VAL A 412 18.65 7.52 19.48
CA VAL A 412 19.76 7.93 18.62
C VAL A 412 20.16 6.78 17.70
N ASP A 413 19.84 6.92 16.41
CA ASP A 413 20.28 5.99 15.37
C ASP A 413 21.73 6.27 14.97
N LEU A 414 22.63 5.31 15.23
CA LEU A 414 24.06 5.43 14.93
C LEU A 414 24.39 5.17 13.45
N TYR A 415 23.52 4.50 12.68
CA TYR A 415 23.76 4.26 11.25
C TYR A 415 23.92 5.57 10.44
N PRO A 416 23.01 6.56 10.51
CA PRO A 416 23.19 7.81 9.81
C PRO A 416 24.34 8.64 10.40
N VAL A 417 24.67 8.50 11.70
CA VAL A 417 25.85 9.14 12.29
C VAL A 417 27.12 8.69 11.58
N VAL A 418 27.32 7.38 11.42
CA VAL A 418 28.48 6.83 10.68
C VAL A 418 28.44 7.27 9.22
N ARG A 419 27.33 7.04 8.52
CA ARG A 419 27.22 7.28 7.06
C ARG A 419 27.40 8.75 6.67
N GLN A 420 26.97 9.68 7.52
CA GLN A 420 27.07 11.12 7.27
C GLN A 420 28.36 11.74 7.82
N SER A 421 29.12 11.03 8.65
CA SER A 421 30.37 11.55 9.21
C SER A 421 31.62 11.11 8.47
N MET A 422 31.56 10.01 7.72
CA MET A 422 32.75 9.47 7.08
C MET A 422 32.46 8.67 5.82
N ARG A 423 33.51 8.48 5.02
CA ARG A 423 33.63 7.38 4.06
C ARG A 423 34.46 6.28 4.68
N ILE A 424 34.08 5.03 4.47
CA ILE A 424 34.82 3.85 4.94
C ILE A 424 35.28 2.99 3.77
N SER A 425 36.38 2.26 3.96
CA SER A 425 36.98 1.39 2.94
C SER A 425 36.27 0.05 2.71
N LYS A 426 35.20 -0.23 3.47
CA LYS A 426 34.38 -1.43 3.31
C LYS A 426 33.30 -1.22 2.25
N ASP A 427 32.75 -2.34 1.76
CA ASP A 427 31.73 -2.41 0.71
C ASP A 427 30.31 -2.09 1.19
N SER A 428 30.08 -2.06 2.51
CA SER A 428 28.82 -1.64 3.12
C SER A 428 29.02 -1.00 4.49
N TYR A 429 28.00 -0.27 4.94
CA TYR A 429 27.89 0.31 6.29
C TYR A 429 27.03 -0.60 7.18
N SER A 430 27.15 -1.92 7.08
CA SER A 430 26.58 -2.82 8.09
C SER A 430 27.47 -2.79 9.34
N ILE A 431 26.89 -2.99 10.52
CA ILE A 431 27.66 -2.94 11.78
C ILE A 431 28.86 -3.90 11.74
N LYS A 432 28.66 -5.11 11.21
CA LYS A 432 29.72 -6.13 11.02
C LYS A 432 30.88 -5.70 10.13
N LYS A 433 30.68 -4.76 9.21
CA LYS A 433 31.77 -4.15 8.42
C LYS A 433 32.43 -3.00 9.18
N VAL A 434 31.66 -2.24 9.96
CA VAL A 434 32.16 -1.09 10.74
C VAL A 434 32.98 -1.53 11.97
N GLU A 435 32.70 -2.70 12.52
CA GLU A 435 33.48 -3.38 13.58
C GLU A 435 34.99 -3.41 13.34
N ALA A 436 35.40 -3.53 12.08
CA ALA A 436 36.80 -3.51 11.67
C ALA A 436 37.55 -2.20 12.03
N PHE A 437 36.84 -1.13 12.37
CA PHE A 437 37.43 0.16 12.72
C PHE A 437 37.60 0.39 14.23
N TYR A 438 36.96 -0.42 15.08
CA TYR A 438 37.02 -0.30 16.54
C TYR A 438 37.49 -1.58 17.26
N GLY A 439 38.10 -2.52 16.53
CA GLY A 439 38.88 -3.61 17.12
C GLY A 439 38.18 -4.97 17.16
N ARG A 440 37.06 -5.14 16.45
CA ARG A 440 36.39 -6.43 16.26
C ARG A 440 36.77 -7.02 14.89
N GLU A 441 37.56 -8.10 14.87
CA GLU A 441 37.95 -8.81 13.63
C GLU A 441 37.12 -10.09 13.46
N HIS A 442 36.18 -10.06 12.52
CA HIS A 442 35.51 -11.25 12.00
C HIS A 442 36.30 -11.79 10.79
N THR A 443 37.00 -12.92 10.96
CA THR A 443 37.81 -13.57 9.90
C THR A 443 37.08 -14.70 9.15
N GLY A 444 35.79 -14.92 9.42
CA GLY A 444 34.95 -15.94 8.77
C GLY A 444 33.71 -15.35 8.08
N ASP A 445 32.99 -16.20 7.32
CA ASP A 445 31.69 -15.87 6.75
C ASP A 445 30.79 -15.28 7.85
N VAL A 446 30.30 -14.07 7.60
CA VAL A 446 29.49 -13.29 8.55
C VAL A 446 28.29 -14.16 8.94
N ALA A 447 28.12 -14.44 10.23
CA ALA A 447 26.89 -15.03 10.73
C ALA A 447 25.74 -14.08 10.35
N ASP A 448 24.89 -14.51 9.44
CA ASP A 448 23.75 -13.75 8.95
C ASP A 448 22.66 -13.69 10.03
N ALA A 449 21.87 -12.62 10.08
CA ALA A 449 20.69 -12.49 10.94
C ALA A 449 19.70 -13.64 10.76
N MET A 450 19.76 -14.37 9.63
CA MET A 450 18.98 -15.59 9.40
C MET A 450 19.46 -16.81 10.16
N SER A 451 20.67 -16.77 10.74
CA SER A 451 21.22 -17.85 11.55
C SER A 451 20.53 -17.94 12.92
N SER A 452 20.22 -16.80 13.54
CA SER A 452 19.48 -16.76 14.82
C SER A 452 18.05 -17.28 14.65
N VAL A 453 17.38 -16.93 13.55
CA VAL A 453 16.05 -17.47 13.18
C VAL A 453 16.07 -18.99 13.00
N VAL A 454 17.06 -19.54 12.31
CA VAL A 454 17.20 -21.00 12.12
C VAL A 454 17.41 -21.72 13.46
N GLU A 455 18.23 -21.17 14.34
CA GLU A 455 18.44 -21.74 15.68
C GLU A 455 17.20 -21.64 16.56
N TYR A 456 16.42 -20.56 16.44
CA TYR A 456 15.15 -20.39 17.14
C TYR A 456 14.10 -21.41 16.66
N GLU A 457 14.00 -21.65 15.35
CA GLU A 457 13.10 -22.66 14.77
C GLU A 457 13.46 -24.08 15.18
N LYS A 458 14.76 -24.40 15.22
CA LYS A 458 15.23 -25.69 15.77
C LYS A 458 14.84 -25.84 17.22
N TRP A 459 14.98 -24.78 18.03
CA TRP A 459 14.56 -24.77 19.42
C TRP A 459 13.04 -24.98 19.58
N LEU A 460 12.20 -24.40 18.72
CA LEU A 460 10.75 -24.65 18.76
C LEU A 460 10.42 -26.15 18.59
N THR A 461 11.28 -26.89 17.89
CA THR A 461 11.16 -28.33 17.64
C THR A 461 11.74 -29.19 18.78
N ASP A 462 13.02 -28.99 19.13
CA ASP A 462 13.74 -29.87 20.06
C ASP A 462 13.75 -29.37 21.51
N ARG A 463 13.42 -28.10 21.73
CA ARG A 463 13.40 -27.39 23.03
C ARG A 463 14.75 -27.43 23.76
N ASP A 464 15.87 -27.49 23.03
CA ASP A 464 17.22 -27.49 23.60
C ASP A 464 17.62 -26.10 24.16
N PRO A 465 17.82 -25.93 25.48
CA PRO A 465 18.17 -24.64 26.07
C PRO A 465 19.50 -24.06 25.55
N ALA A 466 20.42 -24.88 25.02
CA ALA A 466 21.68 -24.40 24.46
C ALA A 466 21.48 -23.47 23.24
N ARG A 467 20.38 -23.66 22.49
CA ARG A 467 20.06 -22.83 21.33
C ARG A 467 19.61 -21.42 21.74
N LEU A 468 18.77 -21.30 22.77
CA LEU A 468 18.39 -19.98 23.30
C LEU A 468 19.59 -19.24 23.85
N GLN A 469 20.50 -19.93 24.54
CA GLN A 469 21.75 -19.32 25.01
C GLN A 469 22.59 -18.78 23.85
N SER A 470 22.73 -19.54 22.77
CA SER A 470 23.47 -19.09 21.58
C SER A 470 22.87 -17.85 20.93
N ILE A 471 21.54 -17.72 20.93
CA ILE A 471 20.84 -16.54 20.40
C ILE A 471 21.02 -15.35 21.35
N GLU A 472 20.92 -15.57 22.66
CA GLU A 472 21.15 -14.53 23.68
C GLU A 472 22.58 -13.98 23.60
N ASP A 473 23.58 -14.87 23.47
CA ASP A 473 24.99 -14.50 23.34
C ASP A 473 25.24 -13.69 22.05
N TYR A 474 24.57 -14.05 20.96
CA TYR A 474 24.64 -13.33 19.69
C TYR A 474 24.04 -11.92 19.80
N ASN A 475 22.83 -11.80 20.34
CA ASN A 475 22.16 -10.50 20.52
C ASN A 475 22.92 -9.60 21.51
N LYS A 476 23.48 -10.19 22.58
CA LYS A 476 24.38 -9.48 23.49
C LYS A 476 25.61 -8.93 22.76
N ASP A 477 26.21 -9.71 21.86
CA ASP A 477 27.36 -9.26 21.07
C ASP A 477 27.01 -8.03 20.22
N ASP A 478 25.84 -8.01 19.57
CA ASP A 478 25.37 -6.88 18.75
C ASP A 478 25.06 -5.62 19.58
N VAL A 479 24.47 -5.79 20.77
CA VAL A 479 24.27 -4.70 21.75
C VAL A 479 25.61 -4.13 22.22
N ASP A 480 26.57 -4.99 22.58
CA ASP A 480 27.92 -4.57 22.98
C ASP A 480 28.66 -3.90 21.81
N SER A 481 28.48 -4.37 20.58
CA SER A 481 29.05 -3.76 19.38
C SER A 481 28.51 -2.35 19.15
N THR A 482 27.22 -2.13 19.40
CA THR A 482 26.58 -0.80 19.31
C THR A 482 27.14 0.16 20.35
N ARG A 483 27.38 -0.33 21.58
CA ARG A 483 28.05 0.44 22.65
C ARG A 483 29.49 0.83 22.28
N GLU A 484 30.28 -0.13 21.81
CA GLU A 484 31.66 0.12 21.40
C GLU A 484 31.75 1.05 20.18
N LEU A 485 30.79 0.95 19.25
CA LEU A 485 30.67 1.88 18.14
C LEU A 485 30.39 3.31 18.64
N HIS A 486 29.51 3.48 19.62
CA HIS A 486 29.24 4.79 20.22
C HIS A 486 30.51 5.40 20.83
N ASP A 487 31.26 4.62 21.60
CA ASP A 487 32.53 5.05 22.19
C ASP A 487 33.56 5.43 21.12
N TRP A 488 33.65 4.62 20.07
CA TRP A 488 34.50 4.91 18.93
C TRP A 488 34.10 6.22 18.26
N LEU A 489 32.81 6.43 17.99
CA LEU A 489 32.28 7.64 17.38
C LEU A 489 32.59 8.91 18.20
N GLU A 490 32.52 8.87 19.52
CA GLU A 490 32.95 9.97 20.39
C GLU A 490 34.44 10.29 20.25
N ALA A 491 35.29 9.27 20.09
CA ALA A 491 36.70 9.49 19.77
C ALA A 491 36.86 10.17 18.39
N GLN A 492 35.96 9.88 17.43
CA GLN A 492 36.07 10.46 16.08
C GLN A 492 35.53 11.90 16.07
N ARG A 493 34.56 12.20 16.93
CA ARG A 493 34.14 13.57 17.21
C ARG A 493 35.30 14.40 17.77
N THR A 494 36.07 13.84 18.70
CA THR A 494 37.27 14.49 19.24
C THR A 494 38.30 14.80 18.13
N GLU A 495 38.51 13.85 17.20
CA GLU A 495 39.36 14.08 16.02
C GLU A 495 38.80 15.20 15.12
N LEU A 496 37.49 15.21 14.87
CA LEU A 496 36.80 16.24 14.07
C LEU A 496 36.95 17.63 14.70
N GLU A 497 36.80 17.74 16.02
CA GLU A 497 36.96 18.98 16.77
C GLU A 497 38.41 19.48 16.76
N ALA A 498 39.39 18.57 16.77
CA ALA A 498 40.80 18.92 16.61
C ALA A 498 41.09 19.50 15.21
N LEU A 499 40.39 19.03 14.17
CA LEU A 499 40.56 19.48 12.78
C LEU A 499 39.79 20.77 12.46
N HIS A 500 38.58 20.95 13.02
CA HIS A 500 37.64 22.00 12.63
C HIS A 500 37.27 22.98 13.75
N GLY A 501 37.87 22.83 14.93
CA GLY A 501 37.52 23.59 16.13
C GLY A 501 36.29 23.04 16.85
N PRO A 502 35.88 23.66 17.98
CA PRO A 502 34.76 23.18 18.79
C PRO A 502 33.46 23.04 17.99
N GLN A 503 32.80 21.89 18.10
CA GLN A 503 31.53 21.61 17.43
C GLN A 503 30.39 21.61 18.44
N SER A 504 29.20 22.08 18.05
CA SER A 504 28.03 22.03 18.92
C SER A 504 27.48 20.61 19.06
N ARG A 505 26.84 20.34 20.19
CA ARG A 505 26.01 19.15 20.40
C ARG A 505 24.55 19.51 20.18
N PRO A 506 23.68 18.53 19.85
CA PRO A 506 22.26 18.79 19.73
C PRO A 506 21.72 19.24 21.10
N THR A 507 20.95 20.32 21.09
CA THR A 507 20.18 20.72 22.27
C THR A 507 19.01 19.78 22.42
N VAL A 508 19.04 18.97 23.47
CA VAL A 508 17.89 18.19 23.89
C VAL A 508 16.75 19.15 24.22
N PRO A 509 15.56 19.01 23.61
CA PRO A 509 14.41 19.81 24.01
C PRO A 509 14.16 19.64 25.51
N GLU A 510 14.07 20.75 26.27
CA GLU A 510 13.54 20.73 27.63
C GLU A 510 12.05 20.38 27.55
N VAL A 511 11.76 19.10 27.39
CA VAL A 511 10.44 18.58 27.67
C VAL A 511 10.40 18.53 29.19
N THR A 512 9.78 19.54 29.81
CA THR A 512 9.34 19.42 31.20
C THR A 512 8.65 18.06 31.31
N GLY A 513 9.08 17.23 32.26
CA GLY A 513 8.62 15.85 32.41
C GLY A 513 7.11 15.70 32.24
N PRO A 514 6.64 14.47 31.96
CA PRO A 514 5.41 14.17 31.24
C PRO A 514 4.34 15.26 31.40
N ALA A 515 4.05 15.99 30.32
CA ALA A 515 2.87 16.85 30.30
C ALA A 515 1.69 15.98 30.76
N PRO A 516 0.95 16.38 31.81
CA PRO A 516 -0.16 15.58 32.28
C PRO A 516 -1.09 15.34 31.09
N ARG A 517 -1.42 14.06 30.85
CA ARG A 517 -2.44 13.68 29.87
C ARG A 517 -3.66 14.56 30.13
N ALA A 518 -4.23 15.15 29.09
CA ALA A 518 -5.44 15.94 29.26
C ALA A 518 -6.51 15.07 29.93
N ASP A 519 -7.34 15.63 30.81
CA ASP A 519 -8.37 14.85 31.53
C ASP A 519 -9.25 14.03 30.58
N ALA A 520 -9.53 14.56 29.39
CA ALA A 520 -10.25 13.88 28.33
C ALA A 520 -9.50 12.64 27.78
N GLU A 521 -8.18 12.68 27.70
CA GLU A 521 -7.36 11.54 27.31
C GLU A 521 -7.33 10.45 28.38
N VAL A 522 -7.26 10.84 29.66
CA VAL A 522 -7.34 9.90 30.78
C VAL A 522 -8.71 9.20 30.80
N ALA A 523 -9.79 9.96 30.64
CA ALA A 523 -11.15 9.41 30.60
C ALA A 523 -11.35 8.45 29.41
N GLU A 524 -10.82 8.77 28.24
CA GLU A 524 -10.88 7.92 27.05
C GLU A 524 -10.14 6.59 27.27
N LEU A 525 -8.93 6.62 27.86
CA LEU A 525 -8.18 5.40 28.17
C LEU A 525 -8.89 4.53 29.22
N ALA A 526 -9.44 5.14 30.27
CA ALA A 526 -10.23 4.42 31.26
C ALA A 526 -11.49 3.78 30.65
N LEU A 527 -12.10 4.44 29.66
CA LEU A 527 -13.23 3.87 28.91
C LEU A 527 -12.80 2.66 28.08
N VAL A 528 -11.64 2.73 27.42
CA VAL A 528 -11.07 1.60 26.66
C VAL A 528 -10.76 0.41 27.57
N GLU A 529 -10.17 0.63 28.74
CA GLU A 529 -9.91 -0.44 29.73
C GLU A 529 -11.22 -1.15 30.12
N ARG A 530 -12.27 -0.39 30.44
CA ARG A 530 -13.60 -0.94 30.77
C ARG A 530 -14.22 -1.73 29.63
N LEU A 531 -14.00 -1.32 28.38
CA LEU A 531 -14.48 -2.03 27.19
C LEU A 531 -13.73 -3.35 26.99
N GLN A 532 -12.40 -3.34 27.15
CA GLN A 532 -11.56 -4.54 27.07
C GLN A 532 -11.93 -5.57 28.14
N GLU A 533 -12.22 -5.14 29.38
CA GLU A 533 -12.74 -6.01 30.45
C GLU A 533 -14.05 -6.72 30.05
N ARG A 534 -14.82 -6.14 29.13
CA ARG A 534 -16.08 -6.68 28.58
C ARG A 534 -15.90 -7.36 27.21
N ARG A 535 -14.66 -7.56 26.73
CA ARG A 535 -14.33 -8.10 25.40
C ARG A 535 -14.96 -7.31 24.27
N GLN A 536 -14.94 -5.98 24.39
CA GLN A 536 -15.44 -5.03 23.40
C GLN A 536 -14.28 -4.38 22.65
N ASP A 537 -13.32 -5.18 22.19
CA ASP A 537 -12.01 -4.71 21.70
C ASP A 537 -12.15 -3.77 20.49
N LEU A 538 -12.96 -4.14 19.49
CA LEU A 538 -13.23 -3.30 18.32
C LEU A 538 -13.82 -1.93 18.70
N LEU A 539 -14.74 -1.88 19.67
CA LEU A 539 -15.29 -0.59 20.13
C LEU A 539 -14.24 0.22 20.90
N GLY A 540 -13.37 -0.45 21.68
CA GLY A 540 -12.22 0.18 22.33
C GLY A 540 -11.26 0.81 21.33
N ASP A 541 -10.99 0.12 20.22
CA ASP A 541 -10.19 0.64 19.11
C ASP A 541 -10.85 1.84 18.43
N LEU A 542 -12.16 1.78 18.20
CA LEU A 542 -12.90 2.88 17.58
C LEU A 542 -12.95 4.14 18.47
N VAL A 543 -12.94 3.99 19.80
CA VAL A 543 -12.83 5.12 20.74
C VAL A 543 -11.54 5.92 20.53
N GLN A 544 -10.42 5.25 20.21
CA GLN A 544 -9.12 5.92 19.98
C GLN A 544 -8.86 6.28 18.51
N TRP A 545 -9.71 5.80 17.58
CA TRP A 545 -9.48 5.89 16.14
C TRP A 545 -9.16 7.30 15.64
N HIS A 546 -10.00 8.29 15.98
CA HIS A 546 -9.80 9.66 15.50
C HIS A 546 -8.49 10.28 16.00
N ARG A 547 -8.09 9.97 17.24
CA ARG A 547 -6.81 10.43 17.79
C ARG A 547 -5.63 9.80 17.05
N ARG A 548 -5.68 8.49 16.78
CA ARG A 548 -4.67 7.79 15.97
C ARG A 548 -4.58 8.42 14.58
N GLU A 549 -5.72 8.65 13.94
CA GLU A 549 -5.80 9.23 12.60
C GLU A 549 -5.28 10.67 12.52
N ALA A 550 -5.49 11.48 13.56
CA ALA A 550 -5.00 12.85 13.63
C ALA A 550 -3.48 12.96 13.87
N ARG A 551 -2.85 11.96 14.54
CA ARG A 551 -1.43 12.02 14.93
C ARG A 551 -0.47 12.28 13.76
N PRO A 552 -0.51 11.52 12.63
CA PRO A 552 0.37 11.77 11.49
C PRO A 552 0.23 13.19 10.93
N GLY A 553 -1.00 13.71 10.84
CA GLY A 553 -1.24 15.07 10.36
C GLY A 553 -0.69 16.14 11.30
N TRP A 554 -0.72 15.90 12.61
CA TRP A 554 -0.03 16.75 13.59
C TRP A 554 1.49 16.64 13.45
N TRP A 555 2.05 15.45 13.31
CA TRP A 555 3.48 15.25 13.10
C TRP A 555 3.96 15.99 11.84
N GLU A 556 3.28 15.84 10.70
CA GLU A 556 3.58 16.60 9.47
C GLU A 556 3.46 18.12 9.70
N PHE A 557 2.40 18.56 10.39
CA PHE A 557 2.20 19.99 10.66
C PHE A 557 3.36 20.58 11.49
N PHE A 558 3.91 19.83 12.44
CA PHE A 558 5.03 20.29 13.27
C PHE A 558 6.40 20.10 12.61
N SER A 559 6.63 19.02 11.87
CA SER A 559 7.92 18.68 11.28
C SER A 559 8.28 19.52 10.06
N ARG A 560 7.31 20.15 9.38
CA ARG A 560 7.58 21.05 8.24
C ARG A 560 8.50 22.22 8.58
N GLY A 561 8.50 22.67 9.84
CA GLY A 561 9.42 23.71 10.32
C GLY A 561 10.89 23.24 10.37
N ASP A 562 11.13 21.93 10.38
CA ASP A 562 12.46 21.32 10.44
C ASP A 562 13.01 20.96 9.05
N LEU A 563 12.22 21.15 7.98
CA LEU A 563 12.61 20.87 6.59
C LEU A 563 13.40 22.02 5.97
N GLU A 564 14.50 21.69 5.30
CA GLU A 564 15.26 22.62 4.46
C GLU A 564 14.47 23.05 3.21
N ASP A 565 14.90 24.10 2.51
CA ASP A 565 14.14 24.65 1.37
C ASP A 565 13.97 23.65 0.21
N GLU A 566 15.01 22.90 -0.14
CA GLU A 566 14.90 21.84 -1.15
C GLU A 566 13.95 20.71 -0.69
N GLU A 567 14.01 20.32 0.58
CA GLU A 567 13.14 19.27 1.15
C GLU A 567 11.69 19.74 1.23
N LEU A 568 11.44 21.02 1.48
CA LEU A 568 10.11 21.62 1.51
C LEU A 568 9.51 21.77 0.10
N ILE A 569 10.34 21.92 -0.94
CA ILE A 569 9.89 21.86 -2.34
C ILE A 569 9.55 20.41 -2.73
N GLU A 570 10.29 19.44 -2.19
CA GLU A 570 9.99 18.01 -2.37
C GLU A 570 8.80 17.55 -1.50
N ASP A 571 8.46 18.27 -0.44
CA ASP A 571 7.27 18.04 0.39
C ASP A 571 6.00 18.27 -0.43
N ARG A 572 5.33 17.16 -0.76
CA ARG A 572 4.15 17.13 -1.64
C ARG A 572 2.89 17.73 -1.00
N THR A 573 2.98 18.28 0.21
CA THR A 573 1.82 18.72 1.00
C THR A 573 1.81 20.23 1.23
N ALA A 574 2.97 20.82 1.41
CA ALA A 574 3.17 22.25 1.59
C ALA A 574 3.52 22.93 0.25
N ILE A 575 3.95 24.18 0.33
CA ILE A 575 4.60 24.92 -0.75
C ILE A 575 5.90 25.47 -0.18
N GLY A 576 7.03 25.04 -0.73
CA GLY A 576 8.37 25.55 -0.45
C GLY A 576 8.85 26.57 -1.50
N GLY A 577 9.91 27.31 -1.17
CA GLY A 577 10.51 28.28 -2.08
C GLY A 577 9.61 29.48 -2.39
N LEU A 578 8.79 29.92 -1.43
CA LEU A 578 7.87 31.03 -1.63
C LEU A 578 8.61 32.36 -1.86
N SER A 579 8.11 33.15 -2.81
CA SER A 579 8.60 34.48 -3.11
C SER A 579 7.44 35.44 -3.40
N GLY A 580 7.65 36.75 -3.22
CA GLY A 580 6.62 37.76 -3.44
C GLY A 580 5.82 38.14 -2.17
N GLY A 581 4.50 38.21 -2.27
CA GLY A 581 3.59 38.67 -1.20
C GLY A 581 3.00 40.07 -1.40
N GLY A 582 2.99 40.57 -2.64
CA GLY A 582 2.42 41.87 -2.98
C GLY A 582 0.89 41.88 -2.90
N GLU A 583 0.32 42.98 -2.40
CA GLU A 583 -1.12 43.22 -2.45
C GLU A 583 -1.57 43.40 -3.90
N ILE A 584 -2.48 42.55 -4.38
CA ILE A 584 -3.00 42.58 -5.76
C ILE A 584 -4.44 43.10 -5.85
N GLY A 585 -5.11 43.32 -4.72
CA GLY A 585 -6.48 43.82 -4.69
C GLY A 585 -7.15 43.68 -3.32
N ALA A 586 -8.42 44.09 -3.25
CA ALA A 586 -9.23 43.99 -2.04
C ALA A 586 -10.59 43.32 -2.31
N GLU A 587 -11.06 42.54 -1.34
CA GLU A 587 -12.36 41.88 -1.37
C GLU A 587 -13.09 42.14 -0.04
N LYS A 588 -14.11 43.01 -0.09
CA LYS A 588 -14.80 43.53 1.10
C LYS A 588 -13.81 44.18 2.08
N LYS A 589 -13.67 43.64 3.30
CA LYS A 589 -12.75 44.13 4.35
C LYS A 589 -11.37 43.44 4.32
N SER A 590 -11.15 42.48 3.43
CA SER A 590 -9.91 41.70 3.33
C SER A 590 -9.12 42.12 2.08
N LYS A 591 -7.81 41.91 2.11
CA LYS A 591 -6.89 42.15 1.00
C LYS A 591 -6.42 40.82 0.40
N LEU A 592 -6.03 40.84 -0.87
CA LEU A 592 -5.51 39.71 -1.61
C LEU A 592 -4.00 39.88 -1.80
N TYR A 593 -3.25 38.85 -1.45
CA TYR A 593 -1.78 38.82 -1.53
C TYR A 593 -1.34 37.69 -2.44
N ALA A 594 -0.49 37.98 -3.42
CA ALA A 594 0.00 37.01 -4.40
C ALA A 594 1.45 36.60 -4.13
N PHE A 595 1.71 35.31 -4.19
CA PHE A 595 3.02 34.68 -4.06
C PHE A 595 3.33 33.81 -5.27
N THR A 596 4.62 33.60 -5.52
CA THR A 596 5.17 32.72 -6.55
C THR A 596 6.08 31.66 -5.92
N PHE A 597 6.13 30.47 -6.52
CA PHE A 597 6.92 29.34 -6.03
C PHE A 597 7.35 28.41 -7.20
N PRO A 598 8.40 27.59 -7.06
CA PRO A 598 8.77 26.59 -8.07
C PRO A 598 7.64 25.59 -8.31
N PRO A 599 7.35 25.14 -9.55
CA PRO A 599 6.32 24.13 -9.81
C PRO A 599 6.53 22.88 -8.92
N GLN A 600 5.52 22.55 -8.12
CA GLN A 600 5.57 21.47 -7.12
C GLN A 600 4.17 20.97 -6.79
N ASP A 601 4.06 19.76 -6.23
CA ASP A 601 2.78 19.22 -5.72
C ASP A 601 2.45 19.85 -4.36
N THR A 602 1.17 20.11 -4.10
CA THR A 602 0.71 20.67 -2.82
C THR A 602 -0.70 20.18 -2.46
N LYS A 603 -1.00 20.08 -1.16
CA LYS A 603 -2.35 19.78 -0.65
C LYS A 603 -3.21 21.05 -0.48
N LEU A 604 -2.65 22.25 -0.68
CA LEU A 604 -3.41 23.50 -0.62
C LEU A 604 -4.38 23.61 -1.81
N SER A 605 -5.60 24.05 -1.54
CA SER A 605 -6.65 24.22 -2.55
C SER A 605 -7.42 25.51 -2.33
N VAL A 606 -8.19 25.96 -3.33
CA VAL A 606 -9.04 27.16 -3.18
C VAL A 606 -10.04 26.98 -2.03
N GLY A 607 -10.05 27.93 -1.11
CA GLY A 607 -10.83 27.92 0.13
C GLY A 607 -10.11 27.33 1.34
N SER A 608 -8.95 26.68 1.17
CA SER A 608 -8.13 26.17 2.28
C SER A 608 -7.53 27.31 3.10
N LYS A 609 -7.36 27.11 4.41
CA LYS A 609 -6.58 28.03 5.24
C LYS A 609 -5.10 27.71 5.06
N ALA A 610 -4.30 28.72 4.73
CA ALA A 610 -2.86 28.58 4.57
C ALA A 610 -2.15 29.01 5.86
N PHE A 611 -1.23 28.18 6.33
CA PHE A 611 -0.43 28.41 7.52
C PHE A 611 1.04 28.56 7.14
N ASP A 612 1.74 29.41 7.86
CA ASP A 612 3.18 29.54 7.77
C ASP A 612 3.83 28.27 8.35
N VAL A 613 4.74 27.64 7.61
CA VAL A 613 5.40 26.39 8.02
C VAL A 613 6.30 26.56 9.24
N ASP A 614 6.88 27.75 9.42
CA ASP A 614 7.84 28.02 10.51
C ASP A 614 7.09 28.51 11.74
N THR A 615 6.24 29.53 11.57
CA THR A 615 5.55 30.18 12.71
C THR A 615 4.25 29.50 13.10
N ARG A 616 3.69 28.64 12.22
CA ARG A 616 2.41 27.94 12.41
C ARG A 616 1.23 28.91 12.58
N VAL A 617 1.40 30.16 12.16
CA VAL A 617 0.36 31.19 12.19
C VAL A 617 -0.40 31.18 10.87
N ARG A 618 -1.72 31.36 10.94
CA ARG A 618 -2.56 31.46 9.74
C ARG A 618 -2.18 32.71 8.93
N VAL A 619 -1.75 32.49 7.70
CA VAL A 619 -1.40 33.54 6.74
C VAL A 619 -2.66 34.09 6.05
N GLY A 620 -3.59 33.22 5.68
CA GLY A 620 -4.83 33.62 5.01
C GLY A 620 -5.72 32.46 4.58
N GLU A 621 -6.67 32.73 3.70
CA GLU A 621 -7.49 31.74 2.98
C GLU A 621 -7.12 31.76 1.51
N VAL A 622 -6.79 30.62 0.91
CA VAL A 622 -6.41 30.50 -0.50
C VAL A 622 -7.61 30.89 -1.39
N ARG A 623 -7.39 31.79 -2.34
CA ARG A 623 -8.41 32.24 -3.32
C ARG A 623 -8.10 31.77 -4.72
N GLU A 624 -6.83 31.70 -5.06
CA GLU A 624 -6.35 31.16 -6.33
C GLU A 624 -5.11 30.33 -6.03
N ILE A 625 -4.95 29.20 -6.72
CA ILE A 625 -3.71 28.44 -6.68
C ILE A 625 -3.52 27.75 -8.03
N ASP A 626 -2.31 27.86 -8.56
CA ASP A 626 -1.84 27.18 -9.75
C ASP A 626 -0.49 26.54 -9.43
N PRO A 627 -0.49 25.25 -9.04
CA PRO A 627 0.74 24.51 -8.70
C PRO A 627 1.69 24.31 -9.89
N VAL A 628 1.17 24.38 -11.12
CA VAL A 628 1.95 24.18 -12.35
C VAL A 628 2.63 25.47 -12.78
N ALA A 629 1.89 26.59 -12.76
CA ALA A 629 2.46 27.91 -13.04
C ALA A 629 3.22 28.50 -11.84
N GLY A 630 3.15 27.86 -10.66
CA GLY A 630 3.88 28.28 -9.47
C GLY A 630 3.32 29.56 -8.83
N ARG A 631 2.00 29.66 -8.68
CA ARG A 631 1.33 30.87 -8.17
C ARG A 631 0.25 30.56 -7.14
N VAL A 632 0.20 31.33 -6.05
CA VAL A 632 -0.88 31.25 -5.05
C VAL A 632 -1.33 32.65 -4.60
N VAL A 633 -2.63 32.84 -4.42
CA VAL A 633 -3.23 34.06 -3.90
C VAL A 633 -3.96 33.74 -2.61
N VAL A 634 -3.64 34.46 -1.54
CA VAL A 634 -4.31 34.33 -0.24
C VAL A 634 -5.05 35.60 0.14
N LYS A 635 -6.25 35.43 0.69
CA LYS A 635 -7.06 36.47 1.29
C LYS A 635 -6.76 36.57 2.77
N SER A 636 -6.35 37.76 3.21
CA SER A 636 -6.05 38.04 4.60
C SER A 636 -6.51 39.44 5.01
N THR A 637 -6.80 39.63 6.30
CA THR A 637 -7.09 40.94 6.88
C THR A 637 -5.82 41.68 7.30
N LYS A 638 -4.70 40.98 7.41
CA LYS A 638 -3.39 41.52 7.77
C LYS A 638 -2.36 41.19 6.67
N PRO A 639 -1.38 42.05 6.41
CA PRO A 639 -0.27 41.71 5.51
C PRO A 639 0.49 40.48 6.02
N PRO A 640 0.70 39.44 5.19
CA PRO A 640 1.56 38.31 5.51
C PRO A 640 3.00 38.73 5.80
N ALA A 641 3.66 38.10 6.78
CA ALA A 641 5.03 38.43 7.19
C ALA A 641 6.12 37.78 6.32
N GLY A 642 5.84 37.49 5.05
CA GLY A 642 6.79 36.84 4.13
C GLY A 642 7.21 35.42 4.56
N PRO A 643 6.27 34.45 4.56
CA PRO A 643 6.57 33.08 5.00
C PRO A 643 7.53 32.38 4.02
N ARG A 644 8.45 31.56 4.54
CA ARG A 644 9.34 30.69 3.74
C ARG A 644 8.57 29.63 2.96
N GLY A 645 7.50 29.14 3.56
CA GLY A 645 6.59 28.18 2.95
C GLY A 645 5.17 28.28 3.48
N LEU A 646 4.22 27.69 2.75
CA LEU A 646 2.81 27.60 3.16
C LEU A 646 2.38 26.15 3.30
N GLY A 647 1.91 25.76 4.47
CA GLY A 647 1.33 24.45 4.75
C GLY A 647 -0.20 24.47 4.89
N PRO A 648 -0.85 23.30 4.76
CA PRO A 648 -2.26 23.14 5.13
C PRO A 648 -2.47 23.33 6.64
N GLU A 649 -3.73 23.50 7.05
CA GLU A 649 -4.09 23.43 8.47
C GLU A 649 -3.82 22.05 9.06
N GLY A 650 -3.68 21.98 10.38
CA GLY A 650 -3.64 20.69 11.09
C GLY A 650 -4.93 19.88 10.91
N PRO A 651 -4.97 18.64 11.44
CA PRO A 651 -6.16 17.78 11.35
C PRO A 651 -7.46 18.48 11.73
N LEU A 652 -8.57 18.05 11.09
CA LEU A 652 -9.91 18.57 11.38
C LEU A 652 -10.31 18.29 12.84
N ASP A 653 -11.18 19.13 13.39
CA ASP A 653 -11.71 18.96 14.74
C ASP A 653 -12.60 17.71 14.82
N ASP A 654 -12.12 16.67 15.50
CA ASP A 654 -12.75 15.36 15.63
C ASP A 654 -13.52 15.18 16.95
N ARG A 655 -13.59 16.21 17.79
CA ARG A 655 -14.23 16.14 19.11
C ARG A 655 -15.68 15.64 19.06
N PRO A 656 -16.56 16.12 18.16
CA PRO A 656 -17.93 15.62 18.11
C PRO A 656 -18.02 14.12 17.83
N MET A 657 -17.16 13.58 16.95
CA MET A 657 -17.13 12.15 16.66
C MET A 657 -16.67 11.36 17.89
N ARG A 658 -15.59 11.81 18.53
CA ARG A 658 -15.04 11.14 19.73
C ARG A 658 -16.04 11.12 20.88
N GLU A 659 -16.70 12.25 21.13
CA GLU A 659 -17.76 12.35 22.15
C GLU A 659 -18.94 11.42 21.82
N SER A 660 -19.35 11.34 20.56
CA SER A 660 -20.41 10.43 20.12
C SER A 660 -20.03 8.95 20.30
N ILE A 661 -18.83 8.55 19.88
CA ILE A 661 -18.34 7.17 20.04
C ILE A 661 -18.19 6.84 21.53
N ALA A 662 -17.69 7.76 22.35
CA ALA A 662 -17.58 7.55 23.80
C ALA A 662 -18.97 7.37 24.45
N ALA A 663 -19.97 8.15 24.04
CA ALA A 663 -21.34 7.95 24.50
C ALA A 663 -21.89 6.58 24.07
N THR A 664 -21.57 6.11 22.86
CA THR A 664 -21.94 4.78 22.38
C THR A 664 -21.30 3.68 23.22
N ALA A 665 -20.03 3.83 23.55
CA ALA A 665 -19.34 2.91 24.45
C ALA A 665 -19.99 2.86 25.85
N GLU A 666 -20.42 4.00 26.39
CA GLU A 666 -21.15 4.02 27.66
C GLU A 666 -22.54 3.36 27.56
N ASP A 667 -23.24 3.48 26.43
CA ASP A 667 -24.50 2.76 26.18
C ASP A 667 -24.28 1.24 26.13
N VAL A 668 -23.25 0.79 25.42
CA VAL A 668 -22.88 -0.64 25.32
C VAL A 668 -22.49 -1.20 26.69
N LEU A 669 -21.65 -0.48 27.46
CA LEU A 669 -21.26 -0.89 28.81
C LEU A 669 -22.44 -0.96 29.77
N ALA A 670 -23.44 -0.10 29.59
CA ALA A 670 -24.68 -0.12 30.35
C ALA A 670 -25.72 -1.14 29.86
N GLY A 671 -25.44 -1.86 28.76
CA GLY A 671 -26.37 -2.82 28.15
C GLY A 671 -27.60 -2.17 27.50
N ARG A 672 -27.51 -0.89 27.12
CA ARG A 672 -28.58 -0.19 26.39
C ARG A 672 -28.54 -0.58 24.90
N PRO A 673 -29.71 -0.72 24.24
CA PRO A 673 -29.76 -0.89 22.79
C PRO A 673 -29.01 0.24 22.08
N SER A 674 -28.27 -0.10 21.03
CA SER A 674 -27.50 0.88 20.25
C SER A 674 -27.38 0.41 18.81
N LEU A 675 -27.78 1.25 17.87
CA LEU A 675 -27.62 0.98 16.43
C LEU A 675 -26.14 0.85 16.03
N ALA A 676 -25.25 1.57 16.73
CA ALA A 676 -23.82 1.38 16.54
C ALA A 676 -23.36 -0.03 16.94
N ARG A 677 -23.92 -0.59 18.02
CA ARG A 677 -23.64 -1.99 18.40
C ARG A 677 -24.17 -2.97 17.35
N ALA A 678 -25.38 -2.73 16.82
CA ALA A 678 -25.93 -3.50 15.72
C ALA A 678 -25.03 -3.47 14.47
N LEU A 679 -24.46 -2.30 14.12
CA LEU A 679 -23.46 -2.18 13.05
C LEU A 679 -22.21 -3.02 13.32
N LEU A 680 -21.64 -2.94 14.53
CA LEU A 680 -20.44 -3.70 14.90
C LEU A 680 -20.69 -5.20 14.89
N ASP A 681 -21.87 -5.63 15.36
CA ASP A 681 -22.31 -7.03 15.38
C ASP A 681 -22.85 -7.51 14.02
N ARG A 682 -22.83 -6.65 13.00
CA ARG A 682 -23.31 -6.95 11.63
C ARG A 682 -24.77 -7.42 11.62
N VAL A 683 -25.61 -6.81 12.46
CA VAL A 683 -27.05 -7.10 12.55
C VAL A 683 -27.74 -6.49 11.32
N VAL A 684 -28.02 -7.36 10.36
CA VAL A 684 -28.72 -7.08 9.10
C VAL A 684 -30.16 -7.60 9.15
N PRO A 685 -31.05 -7.15 8.25
CA PRO A 685 -32.39 -7.72 8.13
C PRO A 685 -32.36 -9.24 7.90
N ALA A 686 -33.30 -9.97 8.51
CA ALA A 686 -33.30 -11.44 8.52
C ALA A 686 -33.37 -12.11 7.12
N ASP A 687 -33.90 -11.42 6.11
CA ASP A 687 -33.85 -11.88 4.73
C ASP A 687 -33.57 -10.71 3.77
N THR A 688 -32.31 -10.59 3.37
CA THR A 688 -31.85 -9.60 2.38
C THR A 688 -31.89 -10.12 0.94
N ARG A 689 -32.33 -11.37 0.72
CA ARG A 689 -32.30 -11.97 -0.62
C ARG A 689 -33.34 -11.31 -1.52
N ARG A 690 -33.01 -11.28 -2.80
CA ARG A 690 -33.94 -10.88 -3.86
C ARG A 690 -35.02 -11.94 -4.04
N LEU A 691 -36.25 -11.49 -4.25
CA LEU A 691 -37.33 -12.35 -4.68
C LEU A 691 -37.13 -12.76 -6.15
N PRO A 692 -37.64 -13.92 -6.59
CA PRO A 692 -37.56 -14.33 -7.99
C PRO A 692 -38.14 -13.26 -8.93
N GLY A 693 -37.33 -12.77 -9.87
CA GLY A 693 -37.71 -11.72 -10.83
C GLY A 693 -37.70 -10.29 -10.28
N GLU A 694 -37.34 -10.07 -9.02
CA GLU A 694 -37.21 -8.74 -8.43
C GLU A 694 -35.89 -8.09 -8.84
N GLU A 695 -35.92 -6.85 -9.33
CA GLU A 695 -34.71 -6.06 -9.61
C GLU A 695 -33.99 -5.68 -8.31
N ALA A 696 -32.66 -5.62 -8.32
CA ALA A 696 -31.89 -5.34 -7.10
C ALA A 696 -32.30 -4.01 -6.43
N GLY A 697 -32.59 -2.97 -7.22
CA GLY A 697 -33.07 -1.69 -6.70
C GLY A 697 -34.47 -1.75 -6.06
N ASP A 698 -35.32 -2.72 -6.45
CA ASP A 698 -36.62 -2.95 -5.81
C ASP A 698 -36.45 -3.67 -4.47
N ALA A 699 -35.51 -4.61 -4.39
CA ALA A 699 -35.15 -5.26 -3.12
C ALA A 699 -34.63 -4.24 -2.09
N VAL A 700 -33.80 -3.26 -2.51
CA VAL A 700 -33.34 -2.17 -1.63
C VAL A 700 -34.52 -1.41 -1.02
N VAL A 701 -35.55 -1.09 -1.83
CA VAL A 701 -36.74 -0.39 -1.36
C VAL A 701 -37.55 -1.26 -0.39
N ARG A 702 -37.85 -2.51 -0.78
CA ARG A 702 -38.63 -3.44 0.04
C ARG A 702 -37.99 -3.69 1.40
N ILE A 703 -36.69 -3.97 1.41
CA ILE A 703 -35.94 -4.26 2.64
C ILE A 703 -35.79 -2.98 3.47
N GLY A 704 -35.43 -1.85 2.83
CA GLY A 704 -35.25 -0.57 3.52
C GLY A 704 -36.52 -0.04 4.19
N LEU A 705 -37.70 -0.28 3.62
CA LEU A 705 -38.99 0.06 4.23
C LEU A 705 -39.31 -0.76 5.49
N ALA A 706 -38.73 -1.96 5.61
CA ALA A 706 -38.98 -2.89 6.70
C ALA A 706 -37.99 -2.75 7.87
N LEU A 707 -37.02 -1.84 7.78
CA LEU A 707 -35.99 -1.65 8.81
C LEU A 707 -36.60 -1.23 10.15
N ASP A 708 -36.16 -1.90 11.21
CA ASP A 708 -36.52 -1.67 12.60
C ASP A 708 -35.33 -1.99 13.54
N GLY A 709 -34.27 -1.18 13.44
CA GLY A 709 -33.08 -1.31 14.29
C GLY A 709 -31.89 -2.00 13.61
N GLU A 710 -32.03 -2.44 12.36
CA GLU A 710 -30.97 -3.11 11.61
C GLU A 710 -30.17 -2.17 10.68
N VAL A 711 -29.08 -2.72 10.13
CA VAL A 711 -28.24 -2.08 9.13
C VAL A 711 -28.41 -2.76 7.78
N LEU A 712 -28.79 -2.01 6.74
CA LEU A 712 -28.85 -2.50 5.37
C LEU A 712 -27.58 -2.12 4.60
N ALA A 713 -26.80 -3.12 4.19
CA ALA A 713 -25.71 -2.94 3.24
C ALA A 713 -26.24 -2.93 1.80
N VAL A 714 -25.88 -1.90 1.02
CA VAL A 714 -26.13 -1.84 -0.42
C VAL A 714 -24.82 -1.52 -1.13
N GLN A 715 -24.27 -2.51 -1.81
CA GLN A 715 -23.10 -2.31 -2.66
C GLN A 715 -23.56 -2.00 -4.08
N GLY A 716 -23.12 -0.86 -4.59
CA GLY A 716 -23.42 -0.44 -5.95
C GLY A 716 -22.19 -0.17 -6.79
N PRO A 717 -21.82 -1.11 -7.68
CA PRO A 717 -20.76 -0.93 -8.67
C PRO A 717 -20.95 0.30 -9.57
N PRO A 718 -19.92 0.75 -10.33
CA PRO A 718 -20.01 1.87 -11.26
C PRO A 718 -21.19 1.78 -12.23
N GLY A 719 -22.03 2.81 -12.24
CA GLY A 719 -23.18 2.89 -13.14
C GLY A 719 -24.35 1.98 -12.76
N SER A 720 -24.35 1.33 -11.60
CA SER A 720 -25.44 0.44 -11.16
C SER A 720 -26.70 1.16 -10.67
N GLY A 721 -26.64 2.49 -10.58
CA GLY A 721 -27.79 3.31 -10.19
C GLY A 721 -27.96 3.46 -8.68
N LYS A 722 -26.88 3.44 -7.89
CA LYS A 722 -26.89 3.75 -6.43
C LYS A 722 -27.79 4.92 -6.06
N THR A 723 -27.57 6.09 -6.66
CA THR A 723 -28.34 7.30 -6.39
C THR A 723 -29.82 7.14 -6.73
N ARG A 724 -30.16 6.34 -7.76
CA ARG A 724 -31.55 6.01 -8.11
C ARG A 724 -32.18 5.08 -7.08
N ALA A 725 -31.45 4.08 -6.59
CA ALA A 725 -31.93 3.18 -5.52
C ALA A 725 -32.15 3.97 -4.22
N ALA A 726 -31.17 4.79 -3.81
CA ALA A 726 -31.27 5.68 -2.65
C ALA A 726 -32.46 6.64 -2.77
N SER A 727 -32.62 7.34 -3.90
CA SER A 727 -33.70 8.31 -4.04
C SER A 727 -35.09 7.67 -4.05
N ARG A 728 -35.24 6.47 -4.62
CA ARG A 728 -36.49 5.69 -4.53
C ARG A 728 -36.78 5.27 -3.11
N LEU A 729 -35.81 4.70 -2.39
CA LEU A 729 -35.98 4.31 -0.99
C LEU A 729 -36.38 5.51 -0.12
N ILE A 730 -35.68 6.63 -0.24
CA ILE A 730 -35.98 7.85 0.53
C ILE A 730 -37.41 8.33 0.26
N ARG A 731 -37.87 8.32 -1.01
CA ARG A 731 -39.25 8.72 -1.35
C ARG A 731 -40.29 7.82 -0.70
N GLU A 732 -40.10 6.51 -0.77
CA GLU A 732 -41.04 5.54 -0.18
C GLU A 732 -41.04 5.62 1.36
N LEU A 733 -39.86 5.84 1.99
CA LEU A 733 -39.78 6.09 3.43
C LEU A 733 -40.56 7.34 3.85
N LEU A 734 -40.40 8.45 3.11
CA LEU A 734 -41.14 9.68 3.35
C LEU A 734 -42.64 9.52 3.13
N ASP A 735 -43.04 8.78 2.08
CA ASP A 735 -44.45 8.49 1.80
C ASP A 735 -45.06 7.54 2.86
N ALA A 736 -44.23 6.71 3.53
CA ALA A 736 -44.59 5.95 4.72
C ALA A 736 -44.57 6.77 6.03
N GLY A 737 -44.29 8.07 5.95
CA GLY A 737 -44.29 8.99 7.09
C GLY A 737 -43.04 8.94 7.98
N LYS A 738 -41.95 8.32 7.51
CA LYS A 738 -40.68 8.22 8.23
C LYS A 738 -39.86 9.51 8.10
N THR A 739 -39.06 9.82 9.11
CA THR A 739 -38.03 10.88 9.02
C THR A 739 -36.71 10.29 8.51
N VAL A 740 -36.06 11.00 7.58
CA VAL A 740 -34.88 10.50 6.86
C VAL A 740 -33.73 11.48 6.94
N GLY A 741 -32.56 10.97 7.34
CA GLY A 741 -31.29 11.69 7.28
C GLY A 741 -30.45 11.24 6.08
N VAL A 742 -29.62 12.12 5.54
CA VAL A 742 -28.59 11.80 4.55
C VAL A 742 -27.23 12.32 5.02
N THR A 743 -26.22 11.46 4.96
CA THR A 743 -24.83 11.81 5.21
C THR A 743 -23.88 11.18 4.20
N ALA A 744 -22.70 11.78 4.04
CA ALA A 744 -21.62 11.30 3.19
C ALA A 744 -20.31 12.00 3.55
N THR A 745 -19.22 11.68 2.86
CA THR A 745 -17.90 12.29 3.04
C THR A 745 -17.83 13.76 2.60
N SER A 746 -18.76 14.26 1.78
CA SER A 746 -18.77 15.66 1.33
C SER A 746 -20.17 16.23 1.12
N HIS A 747 -20.29 17.57 1.22
CA HIS A 747 -21.55 18.28 0.95
C HIS A 747 -22.07 18.09 -0.48
N ALA A 748 -21.18 17.92 -1.47
CA ALA A 748 -21.57 17.72 -2.85
C ALA A 748 -22.30 16.38 -3.05
N VAL A 749 -21.80 15.30 -2.42
CA VAL A 749 -22.44 13.97 -2.47
C VAL A 749 -23.82 14.01 -1.81
N ILE A 750 -23.93 14.63 -0.62
CA ILE A 750 -25.22 14.84 0.06
C ILE A 750 -26.19 15.60 -0.85
N GLY A 751 -25.72 16.69 -1.45
CA GLY A 751 -26.49 17.51 -2.38
C GLY A 751 -27.02 16.72 -3.58
N ASN A 752 -26.22 15.82 -4.16
CA ASN A 752 -26.63 14.98 -5.29
C ASN A 752 -27.77 14.03 -4.91
N VAL A 753 -27.72 13.42 -3.73
CA VAL A 753 -28.80 12.56 -3.23
C VAL A 753 -30.07 13.37 -3.02
N LEU A 754 -30.00 14.51 -2.31
CA LEU A 754 -31.16 15.38 -2.06
C LEU A 754 -31.80 15.86 -3.37
N THR A 755 -30.97 16.23 -4.35
CA THR A 755 -31.43 16.64 -5.69
C THR A 755 -32.17 15.50 -6.39
N ALA A 756 -31.63 14.28 -6.33
CA ALA A 756 -32.23 13.10 -6.97
C ALA A 756 -33.55 12.65 -6.33
N VAL A 757 -33.76 12.95 -5.03
CA VAL A 757 -35.02 12.67 -4.33
C VAL A 757 -36.16 13.55 -4.88
N GLY A 758 -35.89 14.82 -5.18
CA GLY A 758 -36.88 15.74 -5.76
C GLY A 758 -38.06 16.01 -4.83
N ARG A 759 -37.83 16.10 -3.51
CA ARG A 759 -38.82 16.43 -2.46
C ARG A 759 -38.27 17.54 -1.56
N PRO A 760 -39.12 18.25 -0.80
CA PRO A 760 -38.67 19.25 0.16
C PRO A 760 -37.63 18.69 1.13
N ALA A 761 -36.50 19.38 1.27
CA ALA A 761 -35.39 18.97 2.13
C ALA A 761 -34.66 20.18 2.72
N LEU A 762 -33.88 19.94 3.78
CA LEU A 762 -33.00 20.94 4.37
C LEU A 762 -31.56 20.44 4.43
N GLN A 763 -30.63 21.18 3.84
CA GLN A 763 -29.21 20.85 3.79
C GLN A 763 -28.41 21.70 4.80
N LYS A 764 -27.72 21.05 5.74
CA LYS A 764 -26.73 21.71 6.61
C LYS A 764 -25.44 21.96 5.83
N CYS A 765 -25.25 23.18 5.34
CA CYS A 765 -24.06 23.59 4.59
C CYS A 765 -23.89 25.11 4.53
N GLU A 766 -22.74 25.59 4.06
CA GLU A 766 -22.60 26.99 3.64
C GLU A 766 -23.26 27.22 2.27
N GLU A 767 -23.53 28.49 1.92
CA GLU A 767 -24.13 28.88 0.64
C GLU A 767 -23.38 28.29 -0.56
N ARG A 768 -22.04 28.40 -0.57
CA ARG A 768 -21.17 27.89 -1.65
C ARG A 768 -21.18 26.36 -1.79
N GLN A 769 -21.69 25.65 -0.78
CA GLN A 769 -21.75 24.19 -0.70
C GLN A 769 -23.17 23.66 -0.95
N SER A 770 -24.16 24.54 -1.06
CA SER A 770 -25.54 24.16 -1.33
C SER A 770 -25.66 23.53 -2.72
N CYS A 771 -26.50 22.51 -2.83
CA CYS A 771 -26.83 21.92 -4.14
C CYS A 771 -27.66 22.86 -5.04
N GLY A 772 -28.33 23.86 -4.45
CA GLY A 772 -29.19 24.81 -5.18
C GLY A 772 -30.40 24.17 -5.86
N ALA A 773 -30.74 22.92 -5.55
CA ALA A 773 -31.86 22.23 -6.17
C ALA A 773 -33.21 22.83 -5.74
N PRO A 774 -34.20 22.94 -6.64
CA PRO A 774 -35.54 23.44 -6.28
C PRO A 774 -36.16 22.63 -5.15
N GLY A 775 -36.61 23.31 -4.09
CA GLY A 775 -37.21 22.67 -2.91
C GLY A 775 -36.21 22.17 -1.86
N VAL A 776 -34.90 22.32 -2.09
CA VAL A 776 -33.87 22.05 -1.08
C VAL A 776 -33.42 23.37 -0.46
N GLU A 777 -33.87 23.62 0.77
CA GLU A 777 -33.38 24.74 1.58
C GLU A 777 -31.99 24.43 2.13
N TRP A 778 -31.23 25.47 2.50
CA TRP A 778 -29.95 25.29 3.19
C TRP A 778 -29.83 26.22 4.39
N SER A 779 -29.07 25.79 5.39
CA SER A 779 -28.71 26.60 6.54
C SER A 779 -27.29 26.29 6.97
N LYS A 780 -26.52 27.35 7.26
CA LYS A 780 -25.18 27.20 7.84
C LYS A 780 -25.21 26.95 9.34
N ASP A 781 -26.33 27.29 9.98
CA ASP A 781 -26.55 27.18 11.41
C ASP A 781 -27.02 25.76 11.74
N GLY A 782 -26.28 25.06 12.60
CA GLY A 782 -26.63 23.69 12.97
C GLY A 782 -27.87 23.62 13.86
N ASP A 783 -28.08 24.65 14.69
CA ASP A 783 -29.17 24.65 15.67
C ASP A 783 -30.52 24.85 14.98
N ASP A 784 -30.60 25.76 13.99
CA ASP A 784 -31.77 25.94 13.13
C ASP A 784 -32.17 24.65 12.40
N VAL A 785 -31.19 23.91 11.85
CA VAL A 785 -31.47 22.64 11.16
C VAL A 785 -31.98 21.58 12.14
N ALA A 786 -31.35 21.47 13.31
CA ALA A 786 -31.76 20.53 14.35
C ALA A 786 -33.18 20.82 14.87
N ASP A 787 -33.49 22.08 15.19
CA ASP A 787 -34.81 22.51 15.68
C ASP A 787 -35.91 22.21 14.66
N ARG A 788 -35.66 22.45 13.37
CA ARG A 788 -36.62 22.17 12.30
C ARG A 788 -36.84 20.68 12.09
N LEU A 789 -35.82 19.85 12.27
CA LEU A 789 -35.94 18.39 12.22
C LEU A 789 -36.74 17.87 13.43
N LEU A 790 -36.33 18.26 14.64
CA LEU A 790 -36.93 17.79 15.91
C LEU A 790 -38.38 18.26 16.09
N SER A 791 -38.73 19.44 15.57
CA SER A 791 -40.12 19.93 15.56
C SER A 791 -41.01 19.25 14.51
N GLY A 792 -40.44 18.43 13.62
CA GLY A 792 -41.16 17.83 12.49
C GLY A 792 -41.48 18.82 11.36
N SER A 793 -40.87 20.01 11.37
CA SER A 793 -41.04 21.01 10.31
C SER A 793 -40.40 20.56 8.99
N VAL A 794 -39.43 19.64 9.06
CA VAL A 794 -38.77 19.03 7.90
C VAL A 794 -38.55 17.54 8.20
N SER A 795 -38.85 16.66 7.22
CA SER A 795 -38.69 15.20 7.37
C SER A 795 -37.51 14.62 6.59
N LEU A 796 -36.82 15.44 5.79
CA LEU A 796 -35.61 15.06 5.04
C LEU A 796 -34.50 16.08 5.28
N VAL A 797 -33.41 15.66 5.93
CA VAL A 797 -32.26 16.51 6.24
C VAL A 797 -30.97 15.89 5.70
N GLY A 798 -30.11 16.72 5.11
CA GLY A 798 -28.77 16.32 4.68
C GLY A 798 -27.68 17.05 5.46
N GLY A 799 -26.72 16.33 6.02
CA GLY A 799 -25.61 16.89 6.81
C GLY A 799 -24.40 15.97 6.83
N THR A 800 -23.20 16.52 7.02
CA THR A 800 -21.98 15.73 7.20
C THR A 800 -21.99 15.03 8.56
N SER A 801 -21.02 14.13 8.79
CA SER A 801 -20.87 13.42 10.07
C SER A 801 -20.83 14.38 11.27
N TRP A 802 -20.18 15.54 11.16
CA TRP A 802 -20.17 16.58 12.20
C TRP A 802 -21.56 17.02 12.65
N PHE A 803 -22.53 17.11 11.73
CA PHE A 803 -23.90 17.45 12.09
C PHE A 803 -24.59 16.31 12.83
N TRP A 804 -24.46 15.08 12.31
CA TRP A 804 -25.13 13.90 12.86
C TRP A 804 -24.52 13.37 14.17
N CYS A 805 -23.31 13.79 14.54
CA CYS A 805 -22.70 13.42 15.82
C CYS A 805 -23.21 14.23 17.01
N ARG A 806 -24.09 15.22 16.80
CA ARG A 806 -24.62 16.03 17.89
C ARG A 806 -25.51 15.20 18.82
N SER A 807 -25.39 15.45 20.13
CA SER A 807 -26.12 14.70 21.15
C SER A 807 -27.62 14.96 21.18
N ASP A 808 -28.06 16.15 20.75
CA ASP A 808 -29.48 16.52 20.64
C ASP A 808 -30.21 15.83 19.46
N LEU A 809 -29.46 15.24 18.53
CA LEU A 809 -30.00 14.50 17.40
C LEU A 809 -30.10 12.99 17.64
N ALA A 810 -29.89 12.51 18.88
CA ALA A 810 -30.01 11.10 19.19
C ALA A 810 -31.40 10.54 18.80
N GLU A 811 -31.41 9.49 17.97
CA GLU A 811 -32.62 8.89 17.37
C GLU A 811 -33.58 9.89 16.68
N ALA A 812 -33.08 11.02 16.20
CA ALA A 812 -33.89 12.07 15.55
C ALA A 812 -34.47 11.64 14.19
N VAL A 813 -33.84 10.69 13.50
CA VAL A 813 -34.34 10.12 12.24
C VAL A 813 -34.68 8.64 12.36
N ASP A 814 -35.73 8.19 11.68
CA ASP A 814 -36.02 6.76 11.60
C ASP A 814 -34.96 6.02 10.79
N VAL A 815 -34.49 6.62 9.70
CA VAL A 815 -33.44 6.04 8.84
C VAL A 815 -32.39 7.08 8.48
N LEU A 816 -31.11 6.75 8.70
CA LEU A 816 -29.98 7.52 8.18
C LEU A 816 -29.35 6.80 6.99
N ILE A 817 -29.32 7.49 5.86
CA ILE A 817 -28.67 7.04 4.63
C ILE A 817 -27.24 7.55 4.62
N VAL A 818 -26.27 6.63 4.59
CA VAL A 818 -24.85 6.93 4.40
C VAL A 818 -24.50 6.63 2.95
N ASP A 819 -24.31 7.66 2.12
CA ASP A 819 -23.85 7.50 0.74
C ASP A 819 -22.31 7.53 0.68
N GLU A 820 -21.75 6.87 -0.33
CA GLU A 820 -20.31 6.57 -0.44
C GLU A 820 -19.76 5.85 0.82
N ALA A 821 -20.52 4.91 1.39
CA ALA A 821 -20.17 4.17 2.59
C ALA A 821 -18.90 3.29 2.45
N GLY A 822 -18.43 3.02 1.23
CA GLY A 822 -17.11 2.41 0.98
C GLY A 822 -15.92 3.36 1.23
N GLN A 823 -16.18 4.66 1.32
CA GLN A 823 -15.22 5.69 1.72
C GLN A 823 -15.49 6.25 3.11
N PHE A 824 -16.50 5.74 3.81
CA PHE A 824 -16.92 6.25 5.12
C PHE A 824 -16.39 5.32 6.20
N SER A 825 -15.39 5.77 6.98
CA SER A 825 -14.76 4.92 8.01
C SER A 825 -15.78 4.32 8.99
N LEU A 826 -15.50 3.11 9.49
CA LEU A 826 -16.34 2.46 10.50
C LEU A 826 -16.51 3.33 11.75
N ALA A 827 -15.46 4.05 12.17
CA ALA A 827 -15.50 5.01 13.26
C ALA A 827 -16.52 6.13 13.02
N ASN A 828 -16.53 6.73 11.82
CA ASN A 828 -17.51 7.74 11.47
C ASN A 828 -18.93 7.17 11.43
N ALA A 829 -19.12 5.93 10.95
CA ALA A 829 -20.43 5.27 10.95
C ALA A 829 -20.96 5.02 12.36
N VAL A 830 -20.11 4.53 13.27
CA VAL A 830 -20.43 4.39 14.70
C VAL A 830 -20.77 5.74 15.34
N ALA A 831 -20.03 6.80 14.98
CA ALA A 831 -20.28 8.14 15.49
C ALA A 831 -21.64 8.72 15.05
N VAL A 832 -22.06 8.51 13.80
CA VAL A 832 -23.37 9.03 13.31
C VAL A 832 -24.55 8.11 13.63
N ALA A 833 -24.31 6.83 13.90
CA ALA A 833 -25.35 5.83 14.16
C ALA A 833 -26.29 6.23 15.31
N ARG A 834 -25.81 6.98 16.31
CA ARG A 834 -26.63 7.47 17.42
C ARG A 834 -27.81 8.33 16.97
N SER A 835 -27.70 8.99 15.81
CA SER A 835 -28.74 9.91 15.34
C SER A 835 -29.95 9.23 14.71
N ALA A 836 -29.89 7.91 14.52
CA ALA A 836 -30.88 7.17 13.76
C ALA A 836 -31.36 5.92 14.49
N LYS A 837 -32.54 5.42 14.11
CA LYS A 837 -33.04 4.11 14.54
C LYS A 837 -32.55 2.98 13.64
N SER A 838 -32.39 3.22 12.34
CA SER A 838 -31.84 2.26 11.37
C SER A 838 -30.85 2.92 10.41
N LEU A 839 -29.95 2.13 9.82
CA LEU A 839 -28.91 2.61 8.89
C LEU A 839 -29.04 1.95 7.53
N VAL A 840 -28.79 2.72 6.47
CA VAL A 840 -28.56 2.19 5.13
C VAL A 840 -27.20 2.66 4.65
N LEU A 841 -26.30 1.71 4.43
CA LEU A 841 -24.95 1.97 3.94
C LEU A 841 -24.92 1.73 2.43
N LEU A 842 -24.90 2.79 1.64
CA LEU A 842 -24.79 2.73 0.18
C LEU A 842 -23.39 3.14 -0.24
N GLY A 843 -22.71 2.30 -0.99
CA GLY A 843 -21.36 2.61 -1.42
C GLY A 843 -20.75 1.54 -2.29
N ASP A 844 -19.44 1.62 -2.46
CA ASP A 844 -18.68 0.62 -3.19
C ASP A 844 -17.23 0.57 -2.69
N PRO A 845 -16.87 -0.43 -1.87
CA PRO A 845 -15.51 -0.61 -1.39
C PRO A 845 -14.48 -0.86 -2.49
N GLN A 846 -14.94 -1.31 -3.66
CA GLN A 846 -14.07 -1.65 -4.78
C GLN A 846 -13.71 -0.43 -5.65
N GLN A 847 -14.19 0.76 -5.28
CA GLN A 847 -13.73 2.05 -5.82
C GLN A 847 -12.66 2.68 -4.91
N LEU A 848 -12.25 3.92 -5.18
CA LEU A 848 -11.18 4.57 -4.40
C LEU A 848 -11.51 4.56 -2.90
N ALA A 849 -10.65 3.97 -2.08
CA ALA A 849 -10.73 4.05 -0.63
C ALA A 849 -10.43 5.47 -0.12
N GLN A 850 -10.92 5.81 1.08
CA GLN A 850 -10.48 7.02 1.76
C GLN A 850 -9.02 6.86 2.19
N PRO A 851 -8.12 7.84 1.94
CA PRO A 851 -6.75 7.76 2.41
C PRO A 851 -6.67 7.80 3.94
N ILE A 852 -6.37 6.66 4.56
CA ILE A 852 -6.11 6.55 5.99
C ILE A 852 -4.66 6.98 6.25
N GLN A 853 -4.45 7.83 7.25
CA GLN A 853 -3.13 8.37 7.59
C GLN A 853 -2.42 7.52 8.65
N ALA A 854 -3.16 6.83 9.52
CA ALA A 854 -2.61 6.01 10.61
C ALA A 854 -2.87 4.51 10.43
N LEU A 855 -2.04 3.68 11.07
CA LEU A 855 -2.33 2.25 11.22
C LEU A 855 -3.40 2.07 12.29
N HIS A 856 -4.45 1.30 11.99
CA HIS A 856 -5.52 0.99 12.93
C HIS A 856 -5.61 -0.54 13.12
N PRO A 857 -5.80 -1.05 14.36
CA PRO A 857 -5.89 -2.48 14.63
C PRO A 857 -7.17 -3.11 14.10
N GLY A 858 -7.05 -4.34 13.58
CA GLY A 858 -8.18 -5.15 13.11
C GLY A 858 -9.13 -4.39 12.16
N ASP A 859 -10.43 -4.64 12.31
CA ASP A 859 -11.49 -4.06 11.48
C ASP A 859 -11.70 -2.55 11.73
N SER A 860 -11.04 -1.95 12.73
CA SER A 860 -11.22 -0.51 13.02
C SER A 860 -10.69 0.39 11.90
N GLY A 861 -9.78 -0.11 11.06
CA GLY A 861 -9.29 0.56 9.87
C GLY A 861 -10.22 0.49 8.66
N CYS A 862 -11.27 -0.34 8.68
CA CYS A 862 -12.15 -0.53 7.53
C CYS A 862 -13.16 0.61 7.35
N SER A 863 -13.69 0.74 6.13
CA SER A 863 -14.94 1.46 5.90
C SER A 863 -16.13 0.69 6.49
N ALA A 864 -17.22 1.39 6.74
CA ALA A 864 -18.43 0.79 7.31
C ALA A 864 -19.03 -0.31 6.42
N LEU A 865 -18.89 -0.17 5.10
CA LEU A 865 -19.37 -1.18 4.16
C LEU A 865 -18.42 -2.38 4.09
N GLU A 866 -17.10 -2.18 4.09
CA GLU A 866 -16.11 -3.28 4.16
C GLU A 866 -16.30 -4.15 5.40
N HIS A 867 -16.61 -3.55 6.56
CA HIS A 867 -16.91 -4.28 7.79
C HIS A 867 -18.06 -5.28 7.63
N LEU A 868 -19.08 -4.93 6.83
CA LEU A 868 -20.22 -5.82 6.55
C LEU A 868 -19.92 -6.88 5.48
N LEU A 869 -18.98 -6.59 4.58
CA LEU A 869 -18.56 -7.52 3.53
C LEU A 869 -17.68 -8.65 4.08
N GLU A 870 -17.01 -8.48 5.23
CA GLU A 870 -16.17 -9.51 5.89
C GLU A 870 -15.20 -10.20 4.93
N GLY A 871 -14.44 -9.39 4.17
CA GLY A 871 -13.42 -9.88 3.24
C GLY A 871 -13.94 -10.32 1.87
N HIS A 872 -15.25 -10.43 1.66
CA HIS A 872 -15.83 -10.66 0.33
C HIS A 872 -15.67 -9.42 -0.56
N ALA A 873 -15.41 -9.59 -1.86
CA ALA A 873 -15.32 -8.43 -2.77
C ALA A 873 -16.72 -7.87 -3.10
N THR A 874 -17.73 -8.76 -3.08
CA THR A 874 -19.13 -8.38 -3.24
C THR A 874 -19.97 -8.73 -2.01
N VAL A 875 -21.01 -7.94 -1.73
CA VAL A 875 -21.90 -8.19 -0.60
C VAL A 875 -22.60 -9.56 -0.74
N PRO A 876 -22.49 -10.44 0.28
CA PRO A 876 -23.21 -11.71 0.31
C PRO A 876 -24.74 -11.54 0.32
N ALA A 877 -25.46 -12.49 -0.27
CA ALA A 877 -26.92 -12.39 -0.46
C ALA A 877 -27.72 -12.41 0.85
N ASP A 878 -27.14 -12.92 1.93
CA ASP A 878 -27.66 -12.97 3.30
C ASP A 878 -27.25 -11.76 4.16
N ARG A 879 -26.49 -10.80 3.60
CA ARG A 879 -25.98 -9.62 4.32
C ARG A 879 -26.42 -8.28 3.76
N GLY A 880 -26.92 -8.26 2.54
CA GLY A 880 -27.33 -7.03 1.90
C GLY A 880 -27.69 -7.23 0.44
N VAL A 881 -27.71 -6.11 -0.28
CA VAL A 881 -28.11 -6.08 -1.68
C VAL A 881 -26.95 -5.64 -2.56
N PHE A 882 -26.56 -6.51 -3.49
CA PHE A 882 -25.63 -6.20 -4.57
C PHE A 882 -26.41 -5.68 -5.79
N LEU A 883 -26.11 -4.46 -6.25
CA LEU A 883 -26.68 -3.92 -7.49
C LEU A 883 -25.94 -4.50 -8.70
N ASP A 884 -26.42 -5.65 -9.17
CA ASP A 884 -25.78 -6.53 -10.16
C ASP A 884 -25.80 -6.02 -11.61
N ARG A 885 -26.51 -4.94 -11.93
CA ARG A 885 -26.63 -4.41 -13.31
C ARG A 885 -26.07 -3.01 -13.44
N THR A 886 -25.08 -2.80 -14.32
CA THR A 886 -24.62 -1.46 -14.73
C THR A 886 -25.41 -0.92 -15.93
N TYR A 887 -25.85 0.32 -15.81
CA TYR A 887 -26.58 1.04 -16.87
C TYR A 887 -25.66 1.92 -17.73
N ARG A 888 -24.35 1.92 -17.44
CA ARG A 888 -23.34 2.77 -18.08
C ARG A 888 -22.55 2.07 -19.17
N MET A 889 -21.95 0.93 -18.83
CA MET A 889 -20.84 0.33 -19.58
C MET A 889 -21.32 -0.69 -20.62
N HIS A 890 -20.65 -0.74 -21.77
CA HIS A 890 -20.74 -1.82 -22.74
C HIS A 890 -20.34 -3.18 -22.10
N PRO A 891 -20.88 -4.34 -22.54
CA PRO A 891 -20.55 -5.66 -22.00
C PRO A 891 -19.04 -5.98 -21.95
N ALA A 892 -18.28 -5.64 -22.99
CA ALA A 892 -16.83 -5.88 -23.01
C ALA A 892 -16.05 -5.10 -21.93
N LEU A 893 -16.47 -3.87 -21.61
CA LEU A 893 -15.91 -3.11 -20.48
C LEU A 893 -16.35 -3.71 -19.15
N THR A 894 -17.62 -4.12 -19.09
CA THR A 894 -18.24 -4.67 -17.87
C THR A 894 -17.59 -5.99 -17.48
N ALA A 895 -17.27 -6.86 -18.44
CA ALA A 895 -16.60 -8.13 -18.18
C ALA A 895 -15.26 -7.94 -17.44
N PHE A 896 -14.39 -7.05 -17.94
CA PHE A 896 -13.12 -6.76 -17.27
C PHE A 896 -13.31 -6.22 -15.84
N VAL A 897 -14.21 -5.25 -15.69
CA VAL A 897 -14.51 -4.63 -14.38
C VAL A 897 -15.14 -5.63 -13.42
N SER A 898 -16.03 -6.49 -13.91
CA SER A 898 -16.76 -7.51 -13.15
C SER A 898 -15.82 -8.59 -12.62
N ASP A 899 -14.96 -9.13 -13.48
CA ASP A 899 -14.02 -10.18 -13.11
C ASP A 899 -13.02 -9.67 -12.06
N LEU A 900 -12.46 -8.47 -12.30
CA LEU A 900 -11.42 -7.92 -11.46
C LEU A 900 -11.95 -7.54 -10.07
N ALA A 901 -13.07 -6.82 -10.01
CA ALA A 901 -13.52 -6.16 -8.79
C ALA A 901 -14.82 -6.73 -8.18
N TYR A 902 -15.62 -7.50 -8.94
CA TYR A 902 -16.98 -7.87 -8.53
C TYR A 902 -17.30 -9.36 -8.69
N GLU A 903 -16.28 -10.24 -8.65
CA GLU A 903 -16.45 -11.70 -8.67
C GLU A 903 -17.29 -12.21 -9.87
N GLY A 904 -17.24 -11.50 -11.00
CA GLY A 904 -18.05 -11.83 -12.18
C GLY A 904 -19.55 -11.57 -12.03
N ARG A 905 -20.00 -10.98 -10.90
CA ARG A 905 -21.43 -10.77 -10.59
C ARG A 905 -22.04 -9.51 -11.22
N LEU A 906 -21.23 -8.60 -11.77
CA LEU A 906 -21.70 -7.39 -12.44
C LEU A 906 -21.97 -7.63 -13.93
N GLU A 907 -23.20 -7.36 -14.36
CA GLU A 907 -23.66 -7.47 -15.75
C GLU A 907 -24.03 -6.11 -16.35
N SER A 908 -23.98 -5.99 -17.67
CA SER A 908 -24.56 -4.83 -18.35
C SER A 908 -26.08 -4.93 -18.44
N ALA A 909 -26.79 -3.84 -18.20
CA ALA A 909 -28.21 -3.74 -18.50
C ALA A 909 -28.46 -3.91 -20.01
N ALA A 910 -29.67 -4.33 -20.39
CA ALA A 910 -30.04 -4.50 -21.79
C ALA A 910 -29.87 -3.20 -22.61
N GLY A 911 -29.47 -3.33 -23.88
CA GLY A 911 -29.26 -2.23 -24.81
C GLY A 911 -27.85 -1.64 -24.79
N ARG A 912 -26.97 -2.09 -23.87
CA ARG A 912 -25.59 -1.57 -23.71
C ARG A 912 -24.64 -2.16 -24.73
N GLU A 913 -24.97 -3.33 -25.29
CA GLU A 913 -24.30 -3.96 -26.43
C GLU A 913 -24.34 -3.11 -27.71
N ARG A 914 -25.21 -2.09 -27.77
CA ARG A 914 -25.32 -1.15 -28.90
C ARG A 914 -24.35 0.02 -28.81
N ILE A 915 -23.78 0.26 -27.62
CA ILE A 915 -22.90 1.40 -27.39
C ILE A 915 -21.59 1.16 -28.12
N ALA A 916 -21.23 2.03 -29.07
CA ALA A 916 -19.97 1.91 -29.81
C ALA A 916 -19.50 3.25 -30.38
N VAL A 917 -18.18 3.41 -30.50
CA VAL A 917 -17.57 4.45 -31.33
C VAL A 917 -17.53 3.93 -32.78
N LEU A 918 -18.01 4.70 -33.74
CA LEU A 918 -18.01 4.31 -35.15
C LEU A 918 -16.62 4.45 -35.77
N ASP A 919 -16.42 3.82 -36.93
CA ASP A 919 -15.16 3.91 -37.67
C ASP A 919 -14.89 5.34 -38.16
N GLY A 920 -13.61 5.72 -38.21
CA GLY A 920 -13.18 7.05 -38.64
C GLY A 920 -12.17 7.75 -37.72
N ALA A 921 -11.87 7.16 -36.55
CA ALA A 921 -10.82 7.57 -35.62
C ALA A 921 -9.61 6.61 -35.66
N ALA A 922 -8.55 6.94 -34.93
CA ALA A 922 -7.43 6.02 -34.69
C ALA A 922 -7.83 4.80 -33.84
N VAL A 923 -8.97 4.88 -33.15
CA VAL A 923 -9.59 3.79 -32.40
C VAL A 923 -11.12 3.86 -32.53
N SER A 924 -11.76 2.71 -32.75
CA SER A 924 -13.22 2.57 -32.87
C SER A 924 -13.71 1.33 -32.10
N GLY A 925 -15.03 1.12 -32.09
CA GLY A 925 -15.68 -0.01 -31.43
C GLY A 925 -15.97 0.23 -29.95
N SER A 926 -15.91 -0.85 -29.18
CA SER A 926 -16.30 -0.90 -27.76
C SER A 926 -15.39 -1.85 -26.98
N GLY A 927 -15.26 -1.64 -25.67
CA GLY A 927 -14.40 -2.46 -24.82
C GLY A 927 -13.10 -1.76 -24.46
N LEU A 928 -12.02 -2.52 -24.42
CA LEU A 928 -10.70 -2.07 -24.03
C LEU A 928 -9.81 -1.93 -25.27
N ALA A 929 -9.00 -0.87 -25.30
CA ALA A 929 -7.92 -0.70 -26.25
C ALA A 929 -6.62 -0.31 -25.52
N VAL A 930 -5.47 -0.67 -26.09
CA VAL A 930 -4.16 -0.30 -25.55
C VAL A 930 -3.29 0.29 -26.66
N ARG A 931 -2.66 1.43 -26.39
CA ARG A 931 -1.62 2.04 -27.22
C ARG A 931 -0.29 1.92 -26.49
N LEU A 932 0.59 1.04 -27.00
CA LEU A 932 1.94 0.89 -26.47
C LEU A 932 2.84 1.99 -27.04
N VAL A 933 3.53 2.72 -26.16
CA VAL A 933 4.40 3.84 -26.53
C VAL A 933 5.83 3.52 -26.13
N GLU A 934 6.75 3.61 -27.07
CA GLU A 934 8.19 3.58 -26.79
C GLU A 934 8.62 4.94 -26.27
N HIS A 935 9.20 4.97 -25.06
CA HIS A 935 9.63 6.23 -24.45
C HIS A 935 11.07 6.51 -24.88
N GLY A 936 11.32 7.68 -25.45
CA GLY A 936 12.68 8.07 -25.87
C GLY A 936 13.65 8.27 -24.70
N LYS A 937 13.12 8.38 -23.48
CA LYS A 937 13.87 8.51 -22.22
C LYS A 937 13.01 8.05 -21.03
N PRO A 938 13.62 7.45 -19.99
CA PRO A 938 12.92 7.08 -18.78
C PRO A 938 12.17 8.27 -18.19
N SER A 939 10.90 8.04 -17.90
CA SER A 939 9.93 9.04 -17.48
C SER A 939 9.25 8.56 -16.20
N ALA A 940 9.21 9.42 -15.18
CA ALA A 940 8.66 9.14 -13.86
C ALA A 940 7.22 9.67 -13.72
N ALA A 941 7.05 10.99 -13.61
CA ALA A 941 5.76 11.66 -13.37
C ALA A 941 5.19 12.41 -14.60
N ALA A 942 5.93 12.43 -15.71
CA ALA A 942 5.58 13.13 -16.94
C ALA A 942 6.32 12.50 -18.13
N CYS A 943 5.58 12.19 -19.20
CA CYS A 943 6.11 11.62 -20.43
C CYS A 943 5.52 12.35 -21.64
N ALA A 944 6.38 13.02 -22.40
CA ALA A 944 6.00 13.78 -23.59
C ALA A 944 5.51 12.86 -24.72
N ASP A 945 6.09 11.65 -24.84
CA ASP A 945 5.72 10.68 -25.87
C ASP A 945 4.29 10.18 -25.65
N GLU A 946 3.93 9.83 -24.41
CA GLU A 946 2.53 9.50 -24.08
C GLU A 946 1.59 10.70 -24.25
N ALA A 947 2.00 11.91 -23.85
CA ALA A 947 1.15 13.09 -23.99
C ALA A 947 0.84 13.40 -25.47
N ALA A 948 1.82 13.22 -26.36
CA ALA A 948 1.63 13.33 -27.80
C ALA A 948 0.68 12.25 -28.32
N ALA A 949 0.88 10.99 -27.92
CA ALA A 949 0.02 9.87 -28.32
C ALA A 949 -1.44 10.06 -27.85
N VAL A 950 -1.64 10.59 -26.64
CA VAL A 950 -2.95 10.96 -26.10
C VAL A 950 -3.58 12.09 -26.93
N ALA A 951 -2.81 13.11 -27.29
CA ALA A 951 -3.32 14.24 -28.08
C ALA A 951 -3.73 13.81 -29.50
N GLU A 952 -2.99 12.89 -30.13
CA GLU A 952 -3.36 12.28 -31.41
C GLU A 952 -4.68 11.50 -31.31
N LEU A 953 -4.79 10.60 -30.32
CA LEU A 953 -6.01 9.83 -30.08
C LEU A 953 -7.20 10.75 -29.86
N TRP A 954 -7.06 11.75 -28.98
CA TRP A 954 -8.13 12.71 -28.67
C TRP A 954 -8.59 13.46 -29.92
N ARG A 955 -7.66 13.95 -30.76
CA ARG A 955 -7.99 14.65 -32.01
C ARG A 955 -8.67 13.74 -33.02
N SER A 956 -8.23 12.49 -33.14
CA SER A 956 -8.81 11.52 -34.07
C SER A 956 -10.27 11.19 -33.75
N LEU A 957 -10.67 11.30 -32.49
CA LEU A 957 -12.04 11.03 -32.05
C LEU A 957 -13.01 12.20 -32.33
N GLN A 958 -12.52 13.42 -32.52
CA GLN A 958 -13.40 14.59 -32.65
C GLN A 958 -14.22 14.51 -33.94
N GLY A 959 -15.54 14.63 -33.80
CA GLY A 959 -16.47 14.59 -34.93
C GLY A 959 -16.81 13.18 -35.44
N VAL A 960 -16.17 12.13 -34.92
CA VAL A 960 -16.50 10.74 -35.24
C VAL A 960 -17.83 10.36 -34.59
N GLY A 961 -18.68 9.64 -35.31
CA GLY A 961 -19.97 9.22 -34.77
C GLY A 961 -19.82 8.22 -33.63
N TRP A 962 -20.69 8.26 -32.63
CA TRP A 962 -20.86 7.20 -31.64
C TRP A 962 -22.34 6.96 -31.38
N VAL A 963 -22.69 5.72 -31.08
CA VAL A 963 -24.06 5.28 -30.80
C VAL A 963 -24.23 5.05 -29.31
N ASP A 964 -25.32 5.55 -28.73
CA ASP A 964 -25.62 5.37 -27.32
C ASP A 964 -26.51 4.13 -27.03
N ALA A 965 -26.86 3.92 -25.76
CA ALA A 965 -27.64 2.74 -25.31
C ALA A 965 -29.07 2.69 -25.86
N VAL A 966 -29.61 3.82 -26.35
CA VAL A 966 -30.95 3.91 -26.96
C VAL A 966 -30.89 3.91 -28.49
N GLY A 967 -29.69 3.84 -29.08
CA GLY A 967 -29.47 3.79 -30.53
C GLY A 967 -29.41 5.16 -31.20
N VAL A 968 -29.23 6.24 -30.43
CA VAL A 968 -29.05 7.58 -30.99
C VAL A 968 -27.59 7.77 -31.35
N GLU A 969 -27.33 8.08 -32.61
CA GLU A 969 -26.02 8.44 -33.13
C GLU A 969 -25.77 9.94 -32.97
N ARG A 970 -24.59 10.31 -32.46
CA ARG A 970 -24.12 11.70 -32.45
C ARG A 970 -22.60 11.76 -32.59
N PRO A 971 -22.03 12.86 -33.11
CA PRO A 971 -20.59 13.03 -33.14
C PRO A 971 -20.02 13.14 -31.71
N VAL A 972 -18.83 12.58 -31.50
CA VAL A 972 -18.02 12.75 -30.31
C VAL A 972 -17.49 14.19 -30.28
N GLY A 973 -17.80 14.92 -29.20
CA GLY A 973 -17.24 16.25 -28.94
C GLY A 973 -16.24 16.26 -27.78
N ALA A 974 -15.70 17.44 -27.48
CA ALA A 974 -14.72 17.62 -26.40
C ALA A 974 -15.20 17.17 -25.02
N GLY A 975 -16.52 17.27 -24.76
CA GLY A 975 -17.13 16.80 -23.51
C GLY A 975 -17.32 15.28 -23.42
N ASP A 976 -17.20 14.57 -24.55
CA ASP A 976 -17.43 13.13 -24.67
C ASP A 976 -16.14 12.29 -24.55
N VAL A 977 -15.00 12.94 -24.35
CA VAL A 977 -13.70 12.28 -24.11
C VAL A 977 -13.15 12.72 -22.76
N LEU A 978 -12.92 11.76 -21.88
CA LEU A 978 -12.23 11.96 -20.60
C LEU A 978 -10.77 11.55 -20.74
N VAL A 979 -9.85 12.45 -20.42
CA VAL A 979 -8.41 12.15 -20.41
C VAL A 979 -7.91 12.12 -18.97
N VAL A 980 -7.40 10.96 -18.57
CA VAL A 980 -7.01 10.66 -17.19
C VAL A 980 -5.52 10.36 -17.15
N ALA A 981 -4.83 10.85 -16.12
CA ALA A 981 -3.45 10.49 -15.82
C ALA A 981 -3.22 10.44 -14.29
N PRO A 982 -2.29 9.61 -13.79
CA PRO A 982 -2.06 9.45 -12.35
C PRO A 982 -1.37 10.66 -11.71
N TYR A 983 -0.64 11.46 -12.48
CA TYR A 983 0.19 12.57 -11.98
C TYR A 983 -0.26 13.93 -12.53
N ASN A 984 -0.27 14.95 -11.67
CA ASN A 984 -0.64 16.32 -12.06
C ASN A 984 0.30 16.89 -13.13
N HIS A 985 1.59 16.54 -13.09
CA HIS A 985 2.56 16.99 -14.08
C HIS A 985 2.21 16.47 -15.50
N GLN A 986 1.85 15.19 -15.64
CA GLN A 986 1.34 14.65 -16.90
C GLN A 986 0.02 15.32 -17.33
N VAL A 987 -0.90 15.58 -16.39
CA VAL A 987 -2.13 16.33 -16.67
C VAL A 987 -1.82 17.71 -17.26
N GLY A 988 -0.81 18.41 -16.72
CA GLY A 988 -0.31 19.68 -17.26
C GLY A 988 0.16 19.56 -18.71
N LEU A 989 1.09 18.62 -18.98
CA LEU A 989 1.61 18.40 -20.34
C LEU A 989 0.51 18.08 -21.36
N ILE A 990 -0.44 17.23 -20.99
CA ILE A 990 -1.56 16.88 -21.88
C ILE A 990 -2.45 18.11 -22.13
N ARG A 991 -2.70 18.94 -21.12
CA ARG A 991 -3.51 20.17 -21.28
C ARG A 991 -2.87 21.16 -22.24
N GLU A 992 -1.54 21.28 -22.24
CA GLU A 992 -0.84 22.17 -23.18
C GLU A 992 -1.00 21.75 -24.64
N LEU A 993 -1.25 20.46 -24.90
CA LEU A 993 -1.43 19.91 -26.24
C LEU A 993 -2.89 19.88 -26.73
N LEU A 994 -3.85 20.14 -25.83
CA LEU A 994 -5.28 20.04 -26.09
C LEU A 994 -5.97 21.42 -26.02
N PRO A 995 -7.09 21.63 -26.74
CA PRO A 995 -7.79 22.91 -26.72
C PRO A 995 -8.49 23.18 -25.38
N ASP A 996 -8.74 24.47 -25.11
CA ASP A 996 -9.55 24.91 -23.97
C ASP A 996 -10.92 24.21 -23.96
N GLY A 997 -11.29 23.63 -22.82
CA GLY A 997 -12.51 22.85 -22.65
C GLY A 997 -12.33 21.32 -22.74
N ALA A 998 -11.15 20.82 -23.12
CA ALA A 998 -10.82 19.40 -23.00
C ALA A 998 -10.85 18.93 -21.52
N ARG A 999 -11.48 17.79 -21.26
CA ARG A 999 -11.63 17.26 -19.89
C ARG A 999 -10.41 16.42 -19.51
N VAL A 1000 -9.39 17.09 -18.98
CA VAL A 1000 -8.13 16.45 -18.51
C VAL A 1000 -7.97 16.57 -17.00
N GLY A 1001 -7.59 15.49 -16.32
CA GLY A 1001 -7.47 15.44 -14.87
C GLY A 1001 -6.95 14.13 -14.30
N THR A 1002 -6.81 14.07 -12.98
CA THR A 1002 -6.48 12.84 -12.27
C THR A 1002 -7.71 11.95 -12.10
N VAL A 1003 -7.48 10.68 -11.76
CA VAL A 1003 -8.54 9.69 -11.50
C VAL A 1003 -9.53 10.22 -10.45
N ASP A 1004 -9.02 10.80 -9.36
CA ASP A 1004 -9.78 11.32 -8.23
C ASP A 1004 -10.72 12.46 -8.66
N LYS A 1005 -10.29 13.33 -9.59
CA LYS A 1005 -11.09 14.45 -10.12
C LYS A 1005 -12.33 13.98 -10.90
N PHE A 1006 -12.25 12.80 -11.51
CA PHE A 1006 -13.33 12.26 -12.35
C PHE A 1006 -14.16 11.18 -11.65
N GLN A 1007 -14.02 11.02 -10.33
CA GLN A 1007 -14.93 10.17 -9.57
C GLN A 1007 -16.38 10.63 -9.76
N GLY A 1008 -17.28 9.66 -9.93
CA GLY A 1008 -18.70 9.91 -10.24
C GLY A 1008 -19.01 10.33 -11.69
N GLN A 1009 -18.04 10.79 -12.47
CA GLN A 1009 -18.26 11.24 -13.85
C GLN A 1009 -18.28 10.05 -14.84
N GLU A 1010 -18.67 10.31 -16.09
CA GLU A 1010 -18.69 9.34 -17.19
C GLU A 1010 -18.55 10.03 -18.55
N ALA A 1011 -18.10 9.28 -19.56
CA ALA A 1011 -18.00 9.73 -20.94
C ALA A 1011 -18.06 8.53 -21.93
N PRO A 1012 -18.47 8.76 -23.20
CA PRO A 1012 -18.36 7.76 -24.26
C PRO A 1012 -16.99 7.10 -24.33
N VAL A 1013 -15.92 7.91 -24.32
CA VAL A 1013 -14.53 7.44 -24.41
C VAL A 1013 -13.71 7.94 -23.22
N VAL A 1014 -12.87 7.06 -22.69
CA VAL A 1014 -11.82 7.41 -21.72
C VAL A 1014 -10.45 7.10 -22.33
N ILE A 1015 -9.51 8.02 -22.21
CA ILE A 1015 -8.10 7.81 -22.52
C ILE A 1015 -7.32 7.90 -21.20
N TYR A 1016 -6.64 6.83 -20.82
CA TYR A 1016 -5.87 6.74 -19.59
C TYR A 1016 -4.37 6.61 -19.89
N SER A 1017 -3.59 7.65 -19.59
CA SER A 1017 -2.12 7.65 -19.70
C SER A 1017 -1.51 7.14 -18.40
N MET A 1018 -0.66 6.11 -18.47
CA MET A 1018 0.03 5.52 -17.32
C MET A 1018 1.30 6.30 -16.92
N THR A 1019 1.82 7.12 -17.83
CA THR A 1019 2.91 8.08 -17.65
C THR A 1019 4.31 7.46 -17.43
N SER A 1020 4.44 6.57 -16.46
CA SER A 1020 5.75 6.04 -16.06
C SER A 1020 6.25 5.02 -17.07
N THR A 1021 7.58 4.96 -17.26
CA THR A 1021 8.19 4.01 -18.20
C THR A 1021 8.19 2.60 -17.62
N SER A 1022 8.64 2.48 -16.38
CA SER A 1022 8.64 1.22 -15.64
C SER A 1022 8.10 1.42 -14.22
N ALA A 1023 7.85 0.31 -13.54
CA ALA A 1023 7.54 0.30 -12.10
C ALA A 1023 8.65 0.92 -11.24
N GLU A 1024 9.91 0.83 -11.67
CA GLU A 1024 11.07 1.39 -10.95
C GLU A 1024 11.13 2.92 -11.06
N ASP A 1025 10.59 3.49 -12.15
CA ASP A 1025 10.55 4.94 -12.39
C ASP A 1025 9.39 5.64 -11.67
N ALA A 1026 8.39 4.88 -11.20
CA ALA A 1026 7.17 5.45 -10.62
C ALA A 1026 7.45 6.16 -9.26
N PRO A 1027 7.25 7.49 -9.15
CA PRO A 1027 7.68 8.29 -8.00
C PRO A 1027 6.88 8.05 -6.70
N ARG A 1028 5.78 7.29 -6.79
CA ARG A 1028 4.91 6.91 -5.68
C ARG A 1028 4.90 5.39 -5.44
N GLY A 1029 5.82 4.67 -6.08
CA GLY A 1029 5.94 3.22 -6.00
C GLY A 1029 4.85 2.47 -6.78
N VAL A 1030 5.03 1.15 -6.84
CA VAL A 1030 4.16 0.20 -7.55
C VAL A 1030 2.72 0.27 -7.03
N SER A 1031 2.54 0.34 -5.71
CA SER A 1031 1.22 0.32 -5.09
C SER A 1031 0.33 1.50 -5.48
N PHE A 1032 0.90 2.65 -5.86
CA PHE A 1032 0.13 3.80 -6.32
C PHE A 1032 -0.24 3.69 -7.81
N LEU A 1033 0.72 3.36 -8.67
CA LEU A 1033 0.51 3.33 -10.13
C LEU A 1033 -0.40 2.16 -10.54
N TYR A 1034 -0.25 1.01 -9.87
CA TYR A 1034 -1.02 -0.21 -10.16
C TYR A 1034 -2.20 -0.41 -9.19
N ASP A 1035 -2.64 0.64 -8.49
CA ASP A 1035 -3.79 0.55 -7.59
C ASP A 1035 -5.04 0.09 -8.36
N LEU A 1036 -5.60 -1.05 -7.93
CA LEU A 1036 -6.74 -1.70 -8.58
C LEU A 1036 -7.97 -0.81 -8.56
N HIS A 1037 -8.18 -0.07 -7.48
CA HIS A 1037 -9.30 0.85 -7.36
C HIS A 1037 -9.20 1.99 -8.36
N ARG A 1038 -8.00 2.55 -8.59
CA ARG A 1038 -7.73 3.57 -9.60
C ARG A 1038 -7.95 3.03 -11.01
N LEU A 1039 -7.45 1.83 -11.31
CA LEU A 1039 -7.66 1.19 -12.60
C LEU A 1039 -9.15 0.92 -12.86
N ASN A 1040 -9.85 0.34 -11.88
CA ASN A 1040 -11.29 0.09 -11.91
C ASN A 1040 -12.06 1.41 -12.14
N VAL A 1041 -11.73 2.45 -11.37
CA VAL A 1041 -12.35 3.77 -11.52
C VAL A 1041 -12.07 4.37 -12.89
N ALA A 1042 -10.84 4.32 -13.41
CA ALA A 1042 -10.49 4.89 -14.70
C ALA A 1042 -11.24 4.20 -15.85
N VAL A 1043 -11.21 2.86 -15.91
CA VAL A 1043 -11.89 2.07 -16.95
C VAL A 1043 -13.41 2.25 -16.87
N SER A 1044 -13.99 2.21 -15.67
CA SER A 1044 -15.45 2.29 -15.47
C SER A 1044 -16.07 3.68 -15.67
N ARG A 1045 -15.27 4.70 -16.03
CA ARG A 1045 -15.79 5.99 -16.54
C ARG A 1045 -16.23 5.91 -18.00
N ALA A 1046 -15.74 4.93 -18.76
CA ALA A 1046 -16.09 4.77 -20.17
C ALA A 1046 -17.49 4.15 -20.31
N LYS A 1047 -18.25 4.63 -21.30
CA LYS A 1047 -19.50 3.97 -21.74
C LYS A 1047 -19.22 2.96 -22.86
N ALA A 1048 -18.49 3.41 -23.87
CA ALA A 1048 -18.17 2.62 -25.06
C ALA A 1048 -16.78 2.01 -24.97
N LEU A 1049 -15.77 2.85 -24.80
CA LEU A 1049 -14.36 2.49 -25.04
C LEU A 1049 -13.43 3.13 -24.01
N ALA A 1050 -12.52 2.32 -23.44
CA ALA A 1050 -11.42 2.79 -22.61
C ALA A 1050 -10.09 2.46 -23.29
N VAL A 1051 -9.27 3.48 -23.54
CA VAL A 1051 -7.96 3.37 -24.20
C VAL A 1051 -6.86 3.63 -23.18
N VAL A 1052 -6.02 2.64 -22.92
CA VAL A 1052 -4.86 2.79 -22.03
C VAL A 1052 -3.62 3.09 -22.88
N VAL A 1053 -2.94 4.19 -22.58
CA VAL A 1053 -1.68 4.60 -23.22
C VAL A 1053 -0.56 4.35 -22.22
N MET A 1054 0.41 3.51 -22.58
CA MET A 1054 1.41 3.03 -21.64
C MET A 1054 2.70 2.54 -22.30
N SER A 1055 3.80 2.51 -21.55
CA SER A 1055 4.98 1.72 -21.91
C SER A 1055 4.73 0.22 -21.70
N GLU A 1056 5.23 -0.62 -22.60
CA GLU A 1056 5.15 -2.08 -22.45
C GLU A 1056 5.91 -2.58 -21.19
N GLN A 1057 6.97 -1.89 -20.77
CA GLN A 1057 7.79 -2.28 -19.62
C GLN A 1057 6.99 -2.31 -18.30
N LEU A 1058 5.86 -1.61 -18.22
CA LEU A 1058 4.96 -1.67 -17.07
C LEU A 1058 4.33 -3.05 -16.87
N LEU A 1059 4.25 -3.88 -17.91
CA LEU A 1059 3.73 -5.24 -17.78
C LEU A 1059 4.74 -6.21 -17.15
N ASP A 1060 6.01 -5.81 -17.08
CA ASP A 1060 7.12 -6.63 -16.59
C ASP A 1060 7.58 -6.29 -15.18
N ALA A 1061 6.78 -5.50 -14.45
CA ALA A 1061 7.08 -5.10 -13.08
C ALA A 1061 7.40 -6.31 -12.18
N ALA A 1062 8.47 -6.18 -11.39
CA ALA A 1062 8.81 -7.15 -10.37
C ALA A 1062 7.77 -7.11 -9.24
N VAL A 1063 7.24 -8.28 -8.87
CA VAL A 1063 6.20 -8.43 -7.84
C VAL A 1063 6.74 -9.28 -6.69
N ARG A 1064 6.70 -8.74 -5.47
CA ARG A 1064 7.26 -9.37 -4.27
C ARG A 1064 6.19 -9.85 -3.29
N THR A 1065 4.99 -9.30 -3.36
CA THR A 1065 3.84 -9.69 -2.52
C THR A 1065 2.65 -10.16 -3.37
N PRO A 1066 1.73 -10.98 -2.83
CA PRO A 1066 0.50 -11.36 -3.51
C PRO A 1066 -0.34 -10.17 -3.97
N GLU A 1067 -0.37 -9.08 -3.18
CA GLU A 1067 -1.10 -7.86 -3.52
C GLU A 1067 -0.47 -7.15 -4.73
N GLN A 1068 0.86 -7.03 -4.78
CA GLN A 1068 1.56 -6.50 -5.94
C GLN A 1068 1.33 -7.37 -7.19
N LEU A 1069 1.32 -8.70 -7.01
CA LEU A 1069 0.99 -9.62 -8.09
C LEU A 1069 -0.42 -9.36 -8.63
N ARG A 1070 -1.43 -9.26 -7.75
CA ARG A 1070 -2.82 -8.95 -8.14
C ARG A 1070 -2.90 -7.62 -8.89
N GLN A 1071 -2.21 -6.59 -8.40
CA GLN A 1071 -2.13 -5.25 -9.00
C GLN A 1071 -1.54 -5.26 -10.42
N VAL A 1072 -0.37 -5.86 -10.61
CA VAL A 1072 0.30 -5.93 -11.92
C VAL A 1072 -0.44 -6.89 -12.87
N ASN A 1073 -0.98 -7.99 -12.34
CA ASN A 1073 -1.79 -8.93 -13.10
C ASN A 1073 -3.03 -8.26 -13.71
N ALA A 1074 -3.67 -7.33 -13.00
CA ALA A 1074 -4.82 -6.60 -13.55
C ALA A 1074 -4.49 -5.81 -14.81
N LEU A 1075 -3.30 -5.18 -14.86
CA LEU A 1075 -2.82 -4.51 -16.06
C LEU A 1075 -2.48 -5.51 -17.19
N CYS A 1076 -1.87 -6.65 -16.85
CA CYS A 1076 -1.63 -7.72 -17.82
C CYS A 1076 -2.94 -8.25 -18.42
N ARG A 1077 -3.95 -8.49 -17.57
CA ARG A 1077 -5.29 -8.94 -17.98
C ARG A 1077 -5.98 -7.89 -18.85
N LEU A 1078 -5.85 -6.61 -18.52
CA LEU A 1078 -6.37 -5.52 -19.34
C LEU A 1078 -5.81 -5.61 -20.76
N VAL A 1079 -4.49 -5.78 -20.89
CA VAL A 1079 -3.83 -5.90 -22.20
C VAL A 1079 -4.24 -7.17 -22.94
N GLU A 1080 -4.39 -8.31 -22.27
CA GLU A 1080 -4.90 -9.56 -22.88
C GLU A 1080 -6.34 -9.40 -23.43
N MET A 1081 -7.17 -8.59 -22.77
CA MET A 1081 -8.55 -8.31 -23.19
C MET A 1081 -8.68 -7.13 -24.17
N ALA A 1082 -7.62 -6.35 -24.36
CA ALA A 1082 -7.64 -5.12 -25.13
C ALA A 1082 -7.28 -5.33 -26.61
N THR A 1083 -7.84 -4.49 -27.48
CA THR A 1083 -7.35 -4.35 -28.85
C THR A 1083 -6.11 -3.45 -28.86
N VAL A 1084 -5.00 -3.91 -29.44
CA VAL A 1084 -3.80 -3.09 -29.59
C VAL A 1084 -3.98 -2.09 -30.74
N VAL A 1085 -3.75 -0.80 -30.47
CA VAL A 1085 -3.86 0.29 -31.44
C VAL A 1085 -2.50 0.98 -31.65
N GLY A 1086 -2.23 1.41 -32.89
CA GLY A 1086 -0.97 2.07 -33.30
C GLY A 1086 -0.93 3.57 -33.03
#